data_AF-A0A2R6DXC6-F1
#
_entry.id   AF-A0A2R6DXC6-F1
#
_cell.length_a   1.000
_cell.length_b   1.000
_cell.length_c   1.000
_cell.angle_alpha   90.00
_cell.angle_beta   90.00
_cell.angle_gamma   90.00
#
_symmetry.space_group_name_H-M   'P 1'
#
loop_
_entity.id
_entity.type
_entity.pdbx_description
1 polymer ?
#
loop_
_entity_poly.entity_id
_entity_poly.type
_entity_poly.pdbx_seq_one_letter_code
_entity_poly.pdbx_strand_id
1 'polypeptide(L)'
;MSVANAPTTPHLTAGAATGSRRGTAQSFTAGGLERSGTAGRRRSSPRRTSRWWLSRSSVTPSRWHTSVRRVAHGAVGCTAGRPAGRERRQVTVSGYIAAATIYEGVDDEDARKYIGARGLGVKYVFDQGPDVDPLGPDNLLAFTNGPLTGTQVTMSGRIAICTKSPLTHTVTDSHHGGWSGARLKWAGFDGLLFEGEADRPVYAYVEDGEVELRDASHLWGAGVHATRDRVEADLDGEYGKDLSIMAIGQAGENEVRFANIVNEDDRASGRGGTGAVMGSKNLKAVVVRASTDMQQPADPETFKTGHKQAMEVIQESEVTAPNEGGLSVYGTNVLMNATEEMDGLPTRNAKYTSTASEAAESPDGPDIDAEHVSGENVRENILVEEPTCHSCPVACKKEVEVDVHHKGEDMNLRMESYEYESAWALGPNSMNDDRDQVAVMIDRCNDLGFDTIDGGNMLAMAMEMTEKGYVSEGIEWGDTEEMIDMLEAIGHRDGDLADALADGAAGAAERFDAHDCRLDVKGQTMPAYDPRCMKGMGIAYATSNRGACHLRGYTPAAEILGIPEKVDPVEWEGKAELTATFQDMHAISDSFDICKFNAFAEGIEEYVLQYNGMTGRDVGEEELMQAGERVWNLERYYNNLVGFDAADDDLPDRFVEGADEAVPGQGGVEGSLVELDRMKDAYYDHRGWVDGVVTEEKLDELDIDVGPGTDVTAGEGAAPADD
;
A
#
# COMPACT_ATOMS: atom_id res chain seq x y z
N MET A 1 -42.17 -21.39 -35.16
CA MET A 1 -43.37 -21.76 -34.38
C MET A 1 -43.23 -21.04 -33.04
N SER A 2 -43.68 -19.77 -32.96
CA SER A 2 -44.84 -19.28 -32.17
C SER A 2 -44.65 -19.52 -30.67
N VAL A 3 -44.70 -18.56 -29.73
CA VAL A 3 -45.59 -17.39 -29.50
C VAL A 3 -44.87 -16.54 -28.41
N ALA A 4 -44.52 -15.26 -28.62
CA ALA A 4 -45.19 -14.01 -28.18
C ALA A 4 -45.63 -13.86 -26.70
N ASN A 5 -45.12 -12.80 -26.03
CA ASN A 5 -45.79 -11.80 -25.16
C ASN A 5 -45.11 -11.52 -23.79
N ALA A 6 -44.65 -10.27 -23.65
CA ALA A 6 -44.50 -9.52 -22.40
C ALA A 6 -45.88 -8.92 -21.96
N PRO A 7 -45.99 -7.98 -20.98
CA PRO A 7 -45.25 -7.67 -19.75
C PRO A 7 -46.21 -7.60 -18.51
N THR A 8 -45.72 -7.30 -17.29
CA THR A 8 -46.39 -6.38 -16.30
C THR A 8 -45.61 -6.25 -14.99
N THR A 9 -45.24 -5.02 -14.63
CA THR A 9 -44.97 -4.54 -13.26
C THR A 9 -46.27 -4.21 -12.52
N PRO A 10 -46.24 -4.09 -11.17
CA PRO A 10 -46.49 -2.75 -10.61
C PRO A 10 -45.72 -2.39 -9.32
N HIS A 11 -45.62 -1.06 -9.15
CA HIS A 11 -45.13 -0.25 -8.02
C HIS A 11 -45.66 -0.59 -6.62
N LEU A 12 -44.87 -0.24 -5.59
CA LEU A 12 -45.36 0.23 -4.28
C LEU A 12 -44.48 1.38 -3.75
N THR A 13 -45.15 2.45 -3.32
CA THR A 13 -44.62 3.74 -2.87
C THR A 13 -44.67 3.89 -1.34
N ALA A 14 -43.62 4.53 -0.79
CA ALA A 14 -43.53 5.51 0.32
C ALA A 14 -44.57 5.58 1.46
N GLY A 15 -44.06 5.75 2.69
CA GLY A 15 -44.81 6.27 3.83
C GLY A 15 -43.89 6.84 4.93
N ALA A 16 -43.67 8.16 4.93
CA ALA A 16 -43.06 8.92 6.02
C ALA A 16 -44.09 9.30 7.10
N ALA A 17 -43.66 9.39 8.36
CA ALA A 17 -44.44 10.05 9.42
C ALA A 17 -43.54 10.76 10.44
N THR A 18 -43.71 12.08 10.48
CA THR A 18 -43.17 13.09 11.39
C THR A 18 -43.76 13.01 12.81
N GLY A 19 -42.98 13.42 13.83
CA GLY A 19 -43.48 13.63 15.19
C GLY A 19 -42.68 14.66 15.99
N SER A 20 -43.12 15.92 15.97
CA SER A 20 -42.62 17.04 16.78
C SER A 20 -42.99 16.94 18.27
N ARG A 21 -42.19 17.53 19.18
CA ARG A 21 -42.70 18.24 20.37
C ARG A 21 -41.68 19.22 20.98
N ARG A 22 -42.21 20.39 21.35
CA ARG A 22 -41.58 21.58 21.97
C ARG A 22 -41.49 21.49 23.50
N GLY A 23 -40.61 22.31 24.09
CA GLY A 23 -40.75 22.93 25.43
C GLY A 23 -39.46 23.64 25.87
N THR A 24 -39.25 24.94 25.57
CA THR A 24 -39.45 26.13 26.44
C THR A 24 -38.93 26.08 27.89
N ALA A 25 -37.98 26.96 28.22
CA ALA A 25 -37.95 27.91 29.38
C ALA A 25 -36.50 28.43 29.59
N GLN A 26 -36.20 29.70 29.27
CA GLN A 26 -36.22 30.88 30.14
C GLN A 26 -34.92 31.16 30.95
N SER A 27 -34.23 32.22 30.49
CA SER A 27 -33.65 33.36 31.24
C SER A 27 -32.73 33.11 32.44
N PHE A 28 -31.55 33.75 32.43
CA PHE A 28 -31.26 34.85 33.37
C PHE A 28 -30.19 35.80 32.81
N THR A 29 -30.46 37.09 33.02
CA THR A 29 -29.74 38.29 32.62
C THR A 29 -28.67 38.73 33.61
N ALA A 30 -27.84 39.69 33.14
CA ALA A 30 -27.08 40.72 33.87
C ALA A 30 -25.59 40.40 34.07
N GLY A 31 -24.65 41.28 33.75
CA GLY A 31 -24.76 42.67 33.30
C GLY A 31 -23.51 43.47 33.68
N GLY A 32 -23.00 44.26 32.73
CA GLY A 32 -22.28 45.52 32.98
C GLY A 32 -20.81 45.41 33.41
N LEU A 33 -19.91 46.37 33.21
CA LEU A 33 -19.87 47.72 32.63
C LEU A 33 -18.37 47.88 32.21
N GLU A 34 -18.04 48.33 31.01
CA GLU A 34 -17.82 49.75 30.64
C GLU A 34 -16.47 50.35 31.11
N ARG A 35 -15.82 51.08 30.18
CA ARG A 35 -14.79 52.16 30.27
C ARG A 35 -13.37 51.77 29.86
N SER A 36 -12.93 52.10 28.65
CA SER A 36 -12.52 53.43 28.11
C SER A 36 -11.13 53.89 28.58
N GLY A 37 -10.20 54.06 27.64
CA GLY A 37 -8.91 54.70 27.88
C GLY A 37 -8.11 54.93 26.59
N THR A 38 -8.17 56.15 26.09
CA THR A 38 -7.60 56.64 24.82
C THR A 38 -6.10 56.95 24.85
N ALA A 39 -5.45 56.74 23.69
CA ALA A 39 -4.47 57.60 23.01
C ALA A 39 -3.07 57.86 23.60
N GLY A 40 -2.05 57.61 22.76
CA GLY A 40 -0.70 58.15 22.93
C GLY A 40 0.25 57.85 21.76
N ARG A 41 0.17 58.65 20.69
CA ARG A 41 1.22 58.73 19.64
C ARG A 41 2.53 59.28 20.23
N ARG A 42 3.68 58.75 19.81
CA ARG A 42 4.82 59.55 19.27
C ARG A 42 5.93 58.69 18.65
N ARG A 43 6.45 59.23 17.56
CA ARG A 43 7.50 58.74 16.65
C ARG A 43 8.90 58.79 17.31
N SER A 44 9.76 57.85 16.93
CA SER A 44 11.12 58.13 16.42
C SER A 44 11.87 56.84 16.03
N SER A 45 12.08 56.62 14.74
CA SER A 45 13.33 56.04 14.21
C SER A 45 14.36 57.19 14.10
N PRO A 46 15.67 57.01 13.81
CA PRO A 46 16.30 55.85 13.17
C PRO A 46 17.65 55.43 13.78
N ARG A 47 18.15 54.24 13.40
CA ARG A 47 19.55 54.06 12.96
C ARG A 47 19.77 52.66 12.37
N ARG A 48 19.99 52.66 11.06
CA ARG A 48 20.74 51.63 10.33
C ARG A 48 22.12 51.46 10.95
N THR A 49 22.51 50.22 11.21
CA THR A 49 23.90 49.77 11.00
C THR A 49 23.87 48.36 10.45
N SER A 50 24.10 48.28 9.14
CA SER A 50 24.58 47.09 8.43
C SER A 50 25.84 46.54 9.09
N ARG A 51 25.85 45.26 9.43
CA ARG A 51 27.07 44.47 9.58
C ARG A 51 26.94 43.18 8.79
N TRP A 52 27.61 43.21 7.64
CA TRP A 52 28.11 42.06 6.94
C TRP A 52 28.98 41.22 7.88
N TRP A 53 28.69 39.93 7.97
CA TRP A 53 29.67 38.92 8.37
C TRP A 53 29.82 37.92 7.22
N LEU A 54 30.89 38.12 6.46
CA LEU A 54 31.55 37.06 5.70
C LEU A 54 32.47 36.33 6.68
N SER A 55 32.25 35.03 6.87
CA SER A 55 33.32 34.07 7.23
C SER A 55 32.98 32.75 6.55
N ARG A 56 33.59 32.49 5.38
CA ARG A 56 34.76 31.61 5.24
C ARG A 56 34.52 30.24 5.86
N SER A 57 34.17 29.33 4.97
CA SER A 57 34.56 27.94 4.91
C SER A 57 35.79 27.60 5.75
N SER A 58 35.57 26.76 6.76
CA SER A 58 36.58 25.86 7.32
C SER A 58 35.90 24.51 7.51
N VAL A 59 36.14 23.61 6.55
CA VAL A 59 35.91 22.18 6.72
C VAL A 59 36.91 21.72 7.79
N THR A 60 36.39 21.39 8.95
CA THR A 60 37.07 20.55 9.95
C THR A 60 36.19 19.33 10.17
N PRO A 61 36.73 18.11 10.06
CA PRO A 61 35.94 16.90 10.23
C PRO A 61 35.55 16.78 11.70
N SER A 62 34.26 16.92 11.99
CA SER A 62 33.70 16.52 13.27
C SER A 62 33.77 15.00 13.34
N ARG A 63 34.74 14.48 14.09
CA ARG A 63 34.69 13.14 14.65
C ARG A 63 33.45 13.07 15.54
N TRP A 64 32.48 12.24 15.17
CA TRP A 64 31.38 11.88 16.05
C TRP A 64 31.61 10.48 16.61
N HIS A 65 31.31 10.38 17.90
CA HIS A 65 31.59 9.26 18.76
C HIS A 65 30.59 8.12 18.53
N THR A 66 31.07 6.96 18.12
CA THR A 66 30.34 5.69 18.34
C THR A 66 30.31 5.46 19.85
N SER A 67 29.20 5.78 20.52
CA SER A 67 29.03 5.47 21.92
C SER A 67 28.60 4.01 22.07
N VAL A 68 29.55 3.17 22.46
CA VAL A 68 29.27 1.83 22.99
C VAL A 68 28.61 2.01 24.36
N ARG A 69 27.31 1.71 24.48
CA ARG A 69 26.65 1.50 25.77
C ARG A 69 26.23 0.06 25.92
N ARG A 70 27.04 -0.66 26.70
CA ARG A 70 26.71 -1.95 27.29
C ARG A 70 25.97 -1.69 28.59
N VAL A 71 24.74 -2.16 28.74
CA VAL A 71 24.13 -2.32 30.07
C VAL A 71 23.56 -3.73 30.16
N ALA A 72 24.16 -4.52 31.02
CA ALA A 72 23.62 -5.79 31.48
C ALA A 72 23.34 -5.65 32.98
N HIS A 73 22.20 -6.19 33.44
CA HIS A 73 22.03 -7.11 34.58
C HIS A 73 20.67 -6.95 35.30
N GLY A 74 20.06 -8.08 35.67
CA GLY A 74 19.22 -8.19 36.86
C GLY A 74 18.10 -9.24 36.86
N ALA A 75 18.44 -10.54 36.95
CA ALA A 75 17.46 -11.59 37.23
C ALA A 75 17.24 -11.81 38.75
N VAL A 76 16.00 -12.07 39.15
CA VAL A 76 15.59 -12.70 40.43
C VAL A 76 14.33 -13.55 40.12
N GLY A 77 14.17 -14.86 40.32
CA GLY A 77 15.02 -15.98 40.71
C GLY A 77 14.18 -17.30 40.78
N CYS A 78 14.80 -18.45 40.46
CA CYS A 78 14.47 -19.87 40.77
C CYS A 78 13.08 -20.46 40.37
N THR A 79 12.92 -21.58 39.65
CA THR A 79 13.66 -22.87 39.62
C THR A 79 13.53 -23.65 38.29
N ALA A 80 14.65 -24.23 37.84
CA ALA A 80 14.84 -25.49 37.09
C ALA A 80 14.04 -25.80 35.80
N GLY A 81 14.68 -25.57 34.64
CA GLY A 81 14.48 -26.35 33.40
C GLY A 81 13.98 -25.57 32.18
N ARG A 82 14.93 -24.99 31.41
CA ARG A 82 14.79 -24.14 30.20
C ARG A 82 14.46 -22.65 30.49
N PRO A 83 15.13 -21.68 29.81
CA PRO A 83 14.91 -20.27 30.07
C PRO A 83 13.54 -19.85 29.53
N ALA A 84 12.67 -19.41 30.43
CA ALA A 84 11.53 -18.56 30.09
C ALA A 84 12.06 -17.14 29.85
N GLY A 85 11.80 -16.62 28.65
CA GLY A 85 12.23 -15.29 28.20
C GLY A 85 12.62 -15.31 26.72
N ARG A 86 11.64 -15.36 25.82
CA ARG A 86 11.86 -14.94 24.43
C ARG A 86 11.64 -13.42 24.42
N GLU A 87 12.74 -12.68 24.53
CA GLU A 87 12.72 -11.24 24.23
C GLU A 87 12.39 -11.07 22.73
N ARG A 88 11.54 -10.08 22.40
CA ARG A 88 11.31 -9.63 21.01
C ARG A 88 12.66 -9.26 20.41
N ARG A 89 12.95 -9.63 19.16
CA ARG A 89 14.26 -9.40 18.54
C ARG A 89 14.12 -8.75 17.18
N GLN A 90 14.87 -7.68 17.00
CA GLN A 90 15.04 -6.93 15.78
C GLN A 90 16.53 -6.83 15.47
N VAL A 91 16.88 -6.84 14.19
CA VAL A 91 18.27 -6.74 13.76
C VAL A 91 18.48 -5.52 12.90
N THR A 92 19.42 -4.67 13.29
CA THR A 92 19.90 -3.55 12.47
C THR A 92 21.21 -3.94 11.81
N VAL A 93 21.26 -3.83 10.49
CA VAL A 93 22.45 -4.08 9.68
C VAL A 93 22.89 -2.76 9.05
N SER A 94 24.08 -2.28 9.43
CA SER A 94 24.65 -1.02 8.91
C SER A 94 25.92 -1.28 8.09
N GLY A 95 26.04 -0.59 6.95
CA GLY A 95 27.19 -0.67 6.05
C GLY A 95 27.79 0.70 5.71
N TYR A 96 28.94 0.99 6.30
CA TYR A 96 30.07 1.70 5.66
C TYR A 96 31.33 1.25 6.42
N ILE A 97 32.21 0.47 5.78
CA ILE A 97 33.56 0.08 6.24
C ILE A 97 33.67 -1.17 7.16
N ALA A 98 32.58 -1.67 7.76
CA ALA A 98 32.44 -3.05 8.26
C ALA A 98 30.96 -3.34 8.54
N ALA A 99 30.39 -4.42 7.98
CA ALA A 99 29.02 -4.81 8.29
C ALA A 99 28.87 -5.03 9.80
N ALA A 100 28.05 -4.20 10.44
CA ALA A 100 27.72 -4.35 11.85
C ALA A 100 26.29 -4.90 11.93
N THR A 101 26.17 -6.12 12.45
CA THR A 101 24.87 -6.72 12.81
C THR A 101 24.62 -6.42 14.28
N ILE A 102 23.57 -5.66 14.58
CA ILE A 102 23.16 -5.29 15.93
C ILE A 102 21.83 -5.99 16.23
N TYR A 103 21.75 -6.66 17.38
CA TYR A 103 20.52 -7.31 17.84
C TYR A 103 19.92 -6.46 18.96
N GLU A 104 18.69 -6.02 18.75
CA GLU A 104 17.96 -5.15 19.67
C GLU A 104 16.58 -5.73 19.99
N GLY A 105 16.04 -5.38 21.14
CA GLY A 105 14.65 -5.71 21.46
C GLY A 105 13.72 -4.65 20.90
N VAL A 106 12.52 -5.06 20.49
CA VAL A 106 11.44 -4.09 20.23
C VAL A 106 11.07 -3.42 21.55
N ASP A 107 11.00 -2.10 21.56
CA ASP A 107 10.58 -1.34 22.74
C ASP A 107 9.15 -1.71 23.16
N ASP A 108 8.92 -1.91 24.46
CA ASP A 108 7.64 -2.38 24.98
C ASP A 108 6.53 -1.34 24.87
N GLU A 109 6.87 -0.04 24.90
CA GLU A 109 5.93 1.07 24.71
C GLU A 109 5.59 1.21 23.23
N ASP A 110 6.57 1.15 22.33
CA ASP A 110 6.32 1.15 20.89
C ASP A 110 5.45 -0.05 20.48
N ALA A 111 5.76 -1.25 20.97
CA ALA A 111 4.97 -2.45 20.71
C ALA A 111 3.56 -2.40 21.30
N ARG A 112 3.29 -1.51 22.27
CA ARG A 112 1.94 -1.21 22.78
C ARG A 112 1.22 -0.24 21.86
N LYS A 113 1.86 0.88 21.54
CA LYS A 113 1.27 1.98 20.78
C LYS A 113 1.03 1.64 19.30
N TYR A 114 1.97 0.90 18.71
CA TYR A 114 2.06 0.67 17.25
C TYR A 114 2.02 -0.80 16.85
N ILE A 115 1.82 -1.72 17.82
CA ILE A 115 1.53 -3.15 17.63
C ILE A 115 2.67 -3.98 16.98
N GLY A 116 2.99 -3.75 15.71
CA GLY A 116 3.86 -4.58 14.87
C GLY A 116 3.85 -4.14 13.40
N ALA A 117 4.58 -4.87 12.54
CA ALA A 117 4.58 -4.71 11.08
C ALA A 117 4.48 -3.25 10.60
N ARG A 118 3.38 -2.86 9.93
CA ARG A 118 3.16 -1.49 9.45
C ARG A 118 3.38 -0.44 10.54
N GLY A 119 2.70 -0.57 11.68
CA GLY A 119 2.77 0.43 12.75
C GLY A 119 4.20 0.64 13.27
N LEU A 120 4.91 -0.44 13.61
CA LEU A 120 6.31 -0.33 14.05
C LEU A 120 7.25 0.10 12.93
N GLY A 121 7.06 -0.43 11.71
CA GLY A 121 7.89 -0.10 10.55
C GLY A 121 7.81 1.38 10.19
N VAL A 122 6.60 1.94 10.15
CA VAL A 122 6.36 3.38 9.95
C VAL A 122 6.98 4.18 11.09
N LYS A 123 6.85 3.74 12.34
CA LYS A 123 7.46 4.42 13.48
C LYS A 123 8.98 4.51 13.32
N TYR A 124 9.63 3.43 12.87
CA TYR A 124 11.07 3.46 12.61
C TYR A 124 11.46 4.37 11.45
N VAL A 125 10.65 4.44 10.39
CA VAL A 125 10.84 5.42 9.29
C VAL A 125 10.67 6.85 9.81
N PHE A 126 9.67 7.09 10.65
CA PHE A 126 9.44 8.39 11.28
C PHE A 126 10.63 8.83 12.14
N ASP A 127 11.20 7.92 12.94
CA ASP A 127 12.34 8.19 13.81
C ASP A 127 13.60 8.64 13.04
N GLN A 128 13.74 8.27 11.76
CA GLN A 128 14.84 8.76 10.91
C GLN A 128 14.69 10.22 10.46
N GLY A 129 13.46 10.73 10.51
CA GLY A 129 13.11 12.09 10.11
C GLY A 129 12.78 12.24 8.61
N PRO A 130 12.20 13.39 8.25
CA PRO A 130 11.66 13.64 6.90
C PRO A 130 12.73 14.00 5.86
N ASP A 131 13.91 14.49 6.28
CA ASP A 131 14.95 15.02 5.38
C ASP A 131 15.77 13.94 4.65
N VAL A 132 15.51 12.68 4.95
CA VAL A 132 16.18 11.52 4.36
C VAL A 132 15.95 11.48 2.84
N ASP A 133 17.02 11.26 2.08
CA ASP A 133 16.94 10.98 0.64
C ASP A 133 16.41 9.55 0.43
N PRO A 134 15.29 9.32 -0.30
CA PRO A 134 14.72 7.99 -0.49
C PRO A 134 15.66 6.92 -1.08
N LEU A 135 16.63 7.31 -1.91
CA LEU A 135 17.65 6.37 -2.43
C LEU A 135 19.00 6.54 -1.74
N GLY A 136 19.05 7.38 -0.71
CA GLY A 136 20.25 7.60 0.08
C GLY A 136 20.52 6.46 1.07
N PRO A 137 21.77 6.35 1.54
CA PRO A 137 22.15 5.33 2.51
C PRO A 137 21.42 5.47 3.85
N ASP A 138 21.02 6.68 4.22
CA ASP A 138 20.35 6.96 5.49
C ASP A 138 18.89 6.48 5.49
N ASN A 139 18.28 6.21 4.33
CA ASN A 139 16.90 5.70 4.28
C ASN A 139 16.81 4.28 4.83
N LEU A 140 15.84 4.03 5.71
CA LEU A 140 15.57 2.72 6.27
C LEU A 140 14.85 1.86 5.24
N LEU A 141 15.29 0.62 5.09
CA LEU A 141 14.47 -0.44 4.53
C LEU A 141 14.13 -1.45 5.65
N ALA A 142 12.89 -1.41 6.10
CA ALA A 142 12.43 -2.21 7.24
C ALA A 142 11.56 -3.39 6.78
N PHE A 143 12.04 -4.61 6.98
CA PHE A 143 11.24 -5.84 6.87
C PHE A 143 10.65 -6.12 8.24
N THR A 144 9.34 -6.06 8.39
CA THR A 144 8.69 -6.08 9.71
C THR A 144 7.52 -7.04 9.72
N ASN A 145 7.48 -7.87 10.74
CA ASN A 145 6.37 -8.78 11.00
C ASN A 145 5.51 -8.25 12.14
N GLY A 146 4.25 -8.69 12.14
CA GLY A 146 3.32 -8.44 13.22
C GLY A 146 3.44 -9.47 14.35
N PRO A 147 2.72 -9.22 15.45
CA PRO A 147 2.63 -10.17 16.57
C PRO A 147 1.86 -11.45 16.22
N LEU A 148 1.03 -11.44 15.18
CA LEU A 148 0.22 -12.60 14.78
C LEU A 148 0.85 -13.41 13.64
N THR A 149 1.81 -12.86 12.91
CA THR A 149 2.52 -13.51 11.81
C THR A 149 3.14 -14.85 12.22
N GLY A 150 2.96 -15.87 11.37
CA GLY A 150 3.57 -17.19 11.59
C GLY A 150 2.97 -17.96 12.77
N THR A 151 1.75 -17.62 13.21
CA THR A 151 1.03 -18.28 14.32
C THR A 151 -0.22 -19.01 13.83
N GLN A 152 -0.97 -19.64 14.75
CA GLN A 152 -2.23 -20.31 14.39
C GLN A 152 -3.38 -19.36 14.07
N VAL A 153 -3.19 -18.04 14.18
CA VAL A 153 -4.17 -17.05 13.69
C VAL A 153 -4.43 -17.29 12.20
N THR A 154 -5.69 -17.17 11.81
CA THR A 154 -6.13 -17.33 10.42
C THR A 154 -5.47 -16.27 9.53
N MET A 155 -4.96 -16.70 8.38
CA MET A 155 -4.43 -15.81 7.34
C MET A 155 -3.22 -14.96 7.81
N SER A 156 -2.41 -15.50 8.74
CA SER A 156 -1.25 -14.84 9.37
C SER A 156 0.07 -15.01 8.62
N GLY A 157 0.01 -14.96 7.28
CA GLY A 157 1.16 -15.20 6.40
C GLY A 157 1.70 -13.95 5.73
N ARG A 158 1.57 -12.77 6.34
CA ARG A 158 2.02 -11.49 5.77
C ARG A 158 3.39 -11.06 6.32
N ILE A 159 3.98 -10.08 5.65
CA ILE A 159 5.13 -9.30 6.09
C ILE A 159 5.02 -7.90 5.47
N ALA A 160 5.42 -6.87 6.23
CA ALA A 160 5.38 -5.47 5.81
C ALA A 160 6.79 -4.94 5.53
N ILE A 161 6.96 -4.29 4.38
CA ILE A 161 8.19 -3.58 4.00
C ILE A 161 7.92 -2.08 4.10
N CYS A 162 8.60 -1.40 5.02
CA CYS A 162 8.41 0.03 5.27
C CYS A 162 9.67 0.84 4.95
N THR A 163 9.49 2.00 4.32
CA THR A 163 10.58 2.91 3.95
C THR A 163 10.03 4.31 3.59
N LYS A 164 10.90 5.29 3.34
CA LYS A 164 10.54 6.47 2.56
C LYS A 164 10.55 6.12 1.07
N SER A 165 9.44 6.37 0.40
CA SER A 165 9.22 5.98 -1.00
C SER A 165 10.05 6.84 -1.98
N PRO A 166 10.79 6.24 -2.93
CA PRO A 166 11.45 6.99 -3.99
C PRO A 166 10.49 7.44 -5.11
N LEU A 167 9.27 6.89 -5.16
CA LEU A 167 8.24 7.28 -6.13
C LEU A 167 7.44 8.48 -5.65
N THR A 168 7.04 8.48 -4.39
CA THR A 168 6.06 9.41 -3.83
C THR A 168 6.67 10.39 -2.83
N HIS A 169 7.89 10.14 -2.36
CA HIS A 169 8.55 10.85 -1.26
C HIS A 169 7.83 10.78 0.10
N THR A 170 6.66 10.16 0.18
CA THR A 170 5.93 9.88 1.41
C THR A 170 6.53 8.69 2.16
N VAL A 171 6.03 8.43 3.37
CA VAL A 171 6.15 7.08 3.95
C VAL A 171 5.42 6.07 3.04
N THR A 172 5.97 4.86 2.94
CA THR A 172 5.29 3.73 2.32
C THR A 172 5.45 2.49 3.16
N ASP A 173 4.39 1.68 3.21
CA ASP A 173 4.38 0.33 3.73
C ASP A 173 3.87 -0.60 2.60
N SER A 174 4.53 -1.72 2.33
CA SER A 174 4.20 -2.61 1.22
C SER A 174 4.24 -4.07 1.63
N HIS A 175 3.15 -4.81 1.39
CA HIS A 175 2.89 -6.10 2.03
C HIS A 175 2.81 -7.21 1.02
N HIS A 176 3.44 -8.36 1.31
CA HIS A 176 3.24 -9.59 0.55
C HIS A 176 2.81 -10.75 1.44
N GLY A 177 2.31 -11.81 0.79
CA GLY A 177 1.84 -13.03 1.44
C GLY A 177 2.84 -14.18 1.34
N GLY A 178 2.32 -15.40 1.33
CA GLY A 178 3.13 -16.61 1.25
C GLY A 178 3.62 -17.06 2.62
N TRP A 179 4.90 -17.40 2.70
CA TRP A 179 5.53 -18.00 3.88
C TRP A 179 6.71 -17.19 4.42
N SER A 180 7.15 -16.13 3.74
CA SER A 180 8.35 -15.35 4.07
C SER A 180 8.28 -14.75 5.48
N GLY A 181 7.17 -14.10 5.83
CA GLY A 181 6.97 -13.53 7.17
C GLY A 181 6.95 -14.59 8.28
N ALA A 182 6.26 -15.70 8.04
CA ALA A 182 6.21 -16.82 8.98
C ALA A 182 7.59 -17.43 9.22
N ARG A 183 8.36 -17.69 8.16
CA ARG A 183 9.73 -18.22 8.29
C ARG A 183 10.66 -17.23 8.99
N LEU A 184 10.56 -15.93 8.73
CA LEU A 184 11.34 -14.92 9.44
C LEU A 184 11.01 -14.92 10.95
N LYS A 185 9.73 -15.04 11.32
CA LYS A 185 9.32 -15.19 12.73
C LYS A 185 9.86 -16.46 13.36
N TRP A 186 9.83 -17.58 12.65
CA TRP A 186 10.34 -18.86 13.15
C TRP A 186 11.88 -18.90 13.24
N ALA A 187 12.56 -18.15 12.37
CA ALA A 187 14.00 -17.90 12.49
C ALA A 187 14.36 -17.04 13.71
N GLY A 188 13.37 -16.46 14.39
CA GLY A 188 13.55 -15.76 15.67
C GLY A 188 13.58 -14.24 15.57
N PHE A 189 13.07 -13.65 14.48
CA PHE A 189 13.06 -12.21 14.26
C PHE A 189 11.66 -11.64 14.06
N ASP A 190 11.40 -10.52 14.73
CA ASP A 190 10.21 -9.69 14.49
C ASP A 190 10.42 -8.74 13.31
N GLY A 191 11.68 -8.46 12.94
CA GLY A 191 12.01 -7.69 11.75
C GLY A 191 13.51 -7.53 11.51
N LEU A 192 13.85 -7.06 10.31
CA LEU A 192 15.20 -6.73 9.86
C LEU A 192 15.21 -5.29 9.36
N LEU A 193 16.14 -4.48 9.87
CA LEU A 193 16.35 -3.09 9.52
C LEU A 193 17.66 -2.93 8.75
N PHE A 194 17.58 -2.44 7.52
CA PHE A 194 18.75 -2.18 6.69
C PHE A 194 19.01 -0.68 6.56
N GLU A 195 20.19 -0.26 7.00
CA GLU A 195 20.72 1.10 6.89
C GLU A 195 22.08 1.09 6.18
N GLY A 196 22.45 2.22 5.60
CA GLY A 196 23.66 2.33 4.79
C GLY A 196 23.50 1.69 3.41
N GLU A 197 24.65 1.42 2.79
CA GLU A 197 24.79 0.86 1.45
C GLU A 197 25.99 -0.10 1.46
N ALA A 198 25.85 -1.28 0.86
CA ALA A 198 26.97 -2.20 0.72
C ALA A 198 27.91 -1.78 -0.42
N ASP A 199 29.24 -1.93 -0.25
CA ASP A 199 30.25 -1.60 -1.28
C ASP A 199 30.17 -2.48 -2.56
N ARG A 200 29.34 -3.53 -2.53
CA ARG A 200 29.10 -4.50 -3.62
C ARG A 200 27.75 -5.19 -3.39
N PRO A 201 27.16 -5.83 -4.41
CA PRO A 201 25.96 -6.65 -4.24
C PRO A 201 26.10 -7.70 -3.14
N VAL A 202 25.13 -7.73 -2.22
CA VAL A 202 25.03 -8.71 -1.13
C VAL A 202 23.62 -9.27 -1.02
N TYR A 203 23.47 -10.43 -0.36
CA TYR A 203 22.18 -10.89 0.14
C TYR A 203 22.28 -11.15 1.64
N ALA A 204 21.20 -10.88 2.37
CA ALA A 204 21.11 -11.23 3.79
C ALA A 204 20.67 -12.68 3.93
N TYR A 205 21.42 -13.48 4.67
CA TYR A 205 21.09 -14.88 4.99
C TYR A 205 20.73 -14.99 6.47
N VAL A 206 19.54 -15.53 6.75
CA VAL A 206 18.97 -15.66 8.07
C VAL A 206 18.80 -17.14 8.40
N GLU A 207 19.42 -17.62 9.47
CA GLU A 207 19.30 -19.00 9.94
C GLU A 207 19.52 -19.05 11.46
N ASP A 208 18.71 -19.82 12.18
CA ASP A 208 18.87 -20.11 13.62
C ASP A 208 19.08 -18.88 14.54
N GLY A 209 18.40 -17.76 14.23
CA GLY A 209 18.49 -16.53 15.01
C GLY A 209 19.77 -15.72 14.76
N GLU A 210 20.48 -15.99 13.67
CA GLU A 210 21.63 -15.22 13.19
C GLU A 210 21.35 -14.64 11.79
N VAL A 211 21.99 -13.49 11.49
CA VAL A 211 21.94 -12.83 10.18
C VAL A 211 23.37 -12.57 9.69
N GLU A 212 23.65 -12.98 8.44
CA GLU A 212 24.92 -12.80 7.73
C GLU A 212 24.68 -12.08 6.39
N LEU A 213 25.53 -11.10 6.04
CA LEU A 213 25.58 -10.57 4.67
C LEU A 213 26.56 -11.40 3.82
N ARG A 214 26.07 -12.01 2.76
CA ARG A 214 26.84 -12.83 1.81
C ARG A 214 26.97 -12.12 0.46
N ASP A 215 28.00 -12.48 -0.30
CA ASP A 215 28.21 -11.93 -1.64
C ASP A 215 27.05 -12.33 -2.58
N ALA A 216 26.52 -11.35 -3.32
CA ALA A 216 25.49 -11.56 -4.34
C ALA A 216 25.97 -11.10 -5.73
N SER A 217 27.27 -10.88 -5.93
CA SER A 217 27.81 -10.41 -7.21
C SER A 217 27.49 -11.37 -8.38
N HIS A 218 27.26 -12.65 -8.11
CA HIS A 218 26.86 -13.67 -9.10
C HIS A 218 25.35 -13.73 -9.36
N LEU A 219 24.55 -13.03 -8.54
CA LEU A 219 23.09 -12.92 -8.67
C LEU A 219 22.69 -11.58 -9.29
N TRP A 220 23.53 -10.54 -9.15
CA TRP A 220 23.28 -9.22 -9.73
C TRP A 220 23.15 -9.30 -11.25
N GLY A 221 22.15 -8.63 -11.81
CA GLY A 221 21.76 -8.65 -13.22
C GLY A 221 20.82 -9.81 -13.60
N ALA A 222 20.45 -10.68 -12.67
CA ALA A 222 19.48 -11.75 -12.90
C ALA A 222 18.08 -11.35 -12.43
N GLY A 223 17.05 -11.86 -13.11
CA GLY A 223 15.66 -11.79 -12.66
C GLY A 223 15.43 -12.50 -11.33
N VAL A 224 14.28 -12.25 -10.72
CA VAL A 224 13.86 -12.86 -9.46
C VAL A 224 13.84 -14.39 -9.58
N HIS A 225 13.30 -14.96 -10.65
CA HIS A 225 13.19 -16.42 -10.80
C HIS A 225 14.56 -17.08 -10.95
N ALA A 226 15.45 -16.49 -11.75
CA ALA A 226 16.82 -16.96 -11.86
C ALA A 226 17.60 -16.79 -10.54
N THR A 227 17.30 -15.73 -9.77
CA THR A 227 17.87 -15.51 -8.43
C THR A 227 17.40 -16.59 -7.45
N ARG A 228 16.08 -16.87 -7.43
CA ARG A 228 15.45 -17.93 -6.63
C ARG A 228 16.15 -19.27 -6.86
N ASP A 229 16.26 -19.70 -8.12
CA ASP A 229 16.83 -20.99 -8.50
C ASP A 229 18.30 -21.13 -8.13
N ARG A 230 19.09 -20.07 -8.35
CA ARG A 230 20.52 -20.05 -7.99
C ARG A 230 20.72 -20.13 -6.47
N VAL A 231 19.90 -19.41 -5.71
CA VAL A 231 19.97 -19.42 -4.24
C VAL A 231 19.62 -20.80 -3.68
N GLU A 232 18.58 -21.47 -4.19
CA GLU A 232 18.27 -22.84 -3.76
C GLU A 232 19.38 -23.83 -4.13
N ALA A 233 19.99 -23.68 -5.32
CA ALA A 233 21.12 -24.53 -5.72
C ALA A 233 22.39 -24.29 -4.88
N ASP A 234 22.60 -23.07 -4.38
CA ASP A 234 23.78 -22.69 -3.59
C ASP A 234 23.66 -23.08 -2.10
N LEU A 235 22.45 -23.35 -1.62
CA LEU A 235 22.15 -23.59 -0.21
C LEU A 235 21.69 -25.03 0.05
N ASP A 236 21.86 -25.49 1.29
CA ASP A 236 21.22 -26.71 1.76
C ASP A 236 19.83 -26.31 2.26
N GLY A 237 18.78 -26.56 1.47
CA GLY A 237 17.40 -26.14 1.77
C GLY A 237 16.52 -26.23 0.53
N GLU A 238 15.21 -26.09 0.72
CA GLU A 238 14.25 -26.14 -0.40
C GLU A 238 13.08 -25.20 -0.14
N TYR A 239 12.67 -24.45 -1.17
CA TYR A 239 11.44 -23.66 -1.11
C TYR A 239 10.23 -24.58 -0.87
N GLY A 240 9.21 -24.04 -0.20
CA GLY A 240 8.07 -24.86 0.25
C GLY A 240 8.38 -25.79 1.45
N LYS A 241 9.65 -25.96 1.84
CA LYS A 241 10.04 -26.71 3.05
C LYS A 241 10.58 -25.78 4.12
N ASP A 242 11.85 -25.40 4.03
CA ASP A 242 12.57 -24.64 5.05
C ASP A 242 13.18 -23.34 4.53
N LEU A 243 13.13 -23.07 3.22
CA LEU A 243 13.67 -21.86 2.61
C LEU A 243 12.55 -20.88 2.20
N SER A 244 12.82 -19.58 2.34
CA SER A 244 12.10 -18.48 1.71
C SER A 244 13.09 -17.43 1.20
N ILE A 245 12.72 -16.73 0.14
CA ILE A 245 13.50 -15.61 -0.42
C ILE A 245 12.61 -14.41 -0.61
N MET A 246 13.16 -13.21 -0.46
CA MET A 246 12.57 -11.95 -0.87
C MET A 246 13.63 -11.23 -1.68
N ALA A 247 13.45 -11.12 -2.99
CA ALA A 247 14.46 -10.64 -3.92
C ALA A 247 13.95 -9.48 -4.78
N ILE A 248 14.88 -8.68 -5.28
CA ILE A 248 14.65 -7.73 -6.38
C ILE A 248 15.11 -8.35 -7.70
N GLY A 249 14.45 -7.99 -8.80
CA GLY A 249 14.97 -8.22 -10.16
C GLY A 249 15.77 -7.03 -10.67
N GLN A 250 16.02 -6.98 -11.98
CA GLN A 250 16.80 -5.92 -12.64
C GLN A 250 16.19 -4.52 -12.42
N ALA A 251 14.87 -4.41 -12.28
CA ALA A 251 14.22 -3.12 -12.07
C ALA A 251 14.59 -2.49 -10.73
N GLY A 252 14.73 -3.30 -9.68
CA GLY A 252 15.25 -2.84 -8.39
C GLY A 252 16.72 -2.44 -8.49
N GLU A 253 17.54 -3.24 -9.17
CA GLU A 253 18.96 -2.94 -9.41
C GLU A 253 19.18 -1.65 -10.20
N ASN A 254 18.27 -1.34 -11.11
CA ASN A 254 18.27 -0.13 -11.94
C ASN A 254 17.45 1.01 -11.32
N GLU A 255 17.01 0.88 -10.07
CA GLU A 255 16.28 1.92 -9.32
C GLU A 255 15.03 2.45 -10.06
N VAL A 256 14.29 1.60 -10.76
CA VAL A 256 12.96 1.93 -11.32
C VAL A 256 12.06 2.36 -10.16
N ARG A 257 11.41 3.53 -10.24
CA ARG A 257 10.77 4.17 -9.06
C ARG A 257 9.67 3.33 -8.42
N PHE A 258 9.04 2.45 -9.18
CA PHE A 258 8.02 1.50 -8.74
C PHE A 258 8.54 0.04 -8.73
N ALA A 259 9.86 -0.16 -8.63
CA ALA A 259 10.44 -1.48 -8.40
C ALA A 259 9.97 -2.05 -7.05
N ASN A 260 9.81 -3.37 -7.01
CA ASN A 260 9.23 -4.10 -5.90
C ASN A 260 10.14 -5.24 -5.42
N ILE A 261 9.69 -5.93 -4.37
CA ILE A 261 10.36 -7.10 -3.81
C ILE A 261 9.41 -8.28 -3.96
N VAL A 262 9.89 -9.38 -4.55
CA VAL A 262 9.10 -10.56 -4.88
C VAL A 262 9.67 -11.78 -4.15
N ASN A 263 8.79 -12.65 -3.66
CA ASN A 263 9.21 -13.89 -2.98
C ASN A 263 9.30 -15.09 -3.94
N GLU A 264 9.61 -16.28 -3.40
CA GLU A 264 9.71 -17.53 -4.18
C GLU A 264 8.47 -17.93 -4.98
N ASP A 265 7.29 -17.46 -4.55
CA ASP A 265 5.96 -17.83 -5.04
C ASP A 265 5.27 -16.64 -5.75
N ASP A 266 6.04 -15.74 -6.37
CA ASP A 266 5.54 -14.55 -7.07
C ASP A 266 4.68 -13.59 -6.22
N ARG A 267 4.89 -13.57 -4.90
CA ARG A 267 4.20 -12.62 -4.00
C ARG A 267 5.02 -11.36 -3.87
N ALA A 268 4.43 -10.24 -4.28
CA ALA A 268 5.09 -8.95 -4.32
C ALA A 268 4.73 -8.04 -3.15
N SER A 269 5.73 -7.44 -2.52
CA SER A 269 5.58 -6.15 -1.83
C SER A 269 5.58 -5.06 -2.92
N GLY A 270 4.46 -5.01 -3.65
CA GLY A 270 4.38 -4.41 -4.98
C GLY A 270 4.65 -2.91 -5.03
N ARG A 271 3.93 -2.12 -4.23
CA ARG A 271 3.82 -0.68 -4.49
C ARG A 271 4.78 0.18 -3.66
N GLY A 272 5.11 1.36 -4.19
CA GLY A 272 5.84 2.42 -3.48
C GLY A 272 7.37 2.35 -3.58
N GLY A 273 7.91 1.56 -4.52
CA GLY A 273 9.33 1.62 -4.85
C GLY A 273 10.28 0.97 -3.84
N THR A 274 9.79 0.03 -3.02
CA THR A 274 10.61 -0.66 -2.01
C THR A 274 11.76 -1.44 -2.64
N GLY A 275 11.59 -1.96 -3.86
CA GLY A 275 12.63 -2.66 -4.62
C GLY A 275 13.76 -1.72 -5.08
N ALA A 276 13.44 -0.46 -5.42
CA ALA A 276 14.46 0.54 -5.76
C ALA A 276 15.29 0.93 -4.53
N VAL A 277 14.65 1.09 -3.36
CA VAL A 277 15.39 1.31 -2.12
C VAL A 277 16.30 0.12 -1.81
N MET A 278 15.82 -1.11 -1.98
CA MET A 278 16.62 -2.31 -1.79
C MET A 278 17.81 -2.39 -2.76
N GLY A 279 17.61 -2.02 -4.02
CA GLY A 279 18.67 -1.92 -5.04
C GLY A 279 19.72 -0.85 -4.74
N SER A 280 19.29 0.35 -4.32
CA SER A 280 20.20 1.46 -3.95
C SER A 280 21.14 1.10 -2.80
N LYS A 281 20.79 0.09 -2.00
CA LYS A 281 21.63 -0.43 -0.90
C LYS A 281 22.56 -1.57 -1.32
N ASN A 282 22.56 -1.94 -2.60
CA ASN A 282 23.21 -3.14 -3.14
C ASN A 282 22.74 -4.45 -2.45
N LEU A 283 21.50 -4.49 -1.95
CA LEU A 283 20.93 -5.69 -1.33
C LEU A 283 20.07 -6.45 -2.35
N LYS A 284 20.56 -7.57 -2.88
CA LYS A 284 19.87 -8.37 -3.90
C LYS A 284 18.70 -9.17 -3.34
N ALA A 285 18.86 -9.72 -2.14
CA ALA A 285 17.85 -10.58 -1.53
C ALA A 285 17.96 -10.64 0.00
N VAL A 286 16.87 -11.03 0.63
CA VAL A 286 16.81 -11.57 1.99
C VAL A 286 16.38 -13.03 1.89
N VAL A 287 17.23 -13.94 2.35
CA VAL A 287 17.03 -15.38 2.30
C VAL A 287 16.90 -15.89 3.74
N VAL A 288 15.81 -16.60 4.01
CA VAL A 288 15.52 -17.15 5.34
C VAL A 288 15.46 -18.65 5.27
N ARG A 289 16.32 -19.32 6.04
CA ARG A 289 16.20 -20.75 6.34
C ARG A 289 15.70 -20.94 7.76
N ALA A 290 14.57 -21.60 7.92
CA ALA A 290 13.97 -21.82 9.22
C ALA A 290 13.26 -23.17 9.31
N SER A 291 13.51 -23.88 10.41
CA SER A 291 12.58 -24.92 10.86
C SER A 291 11.33 -24.27 11.45
N THR A 292 10.20 -24.99 11.48
CA THR A 292 8.97 -24.48 12.10
C THR A 292 9.12 -24.40 13.61
N ASP A 293 9.38 -23.18 14.13
CA ASP A 293 9.38 -22.83 15.55
C ASP A 293 8.26 -21.83 15.86
N MET A 294 7.03 -22.27 15.55
CA MET A 294 5.82 -21.47 15.66
C MET A 294 5.52 -21.03 17.10
N GLN A 295 5.28 -19.73 17.27
CA GLN A 295 4.91 -19.09 18.53
C GLN A 295 3.60 -19.67 19.07
N GLN A 296 3.59 -19.91 20.38
CA GLN A 296 2.43 -20.46 21.08
C GLN A 296 1.63 -19.34 21.76
N PRO A 297 0.29 -19.46 21.86
CA PRO A 297 -0.53 -18.47 22.55
C PRO A 297 -0.10 -18.29 24.00
N ALA A 298 -0.04 -17.03 24.46
CA ALA A 298 0.18 -16.71 25.87
C ALA A 298 -1.01 -17.10 26.76
N ASP A 299 -2.24 -16.96 26.24
CA ASP A 299 -3.47 -17.48 26.82
C ASP A 299 -4.20 -18.40 25.82
N PRO A 300 -4.00 -19.74 25.95
CA PRO A 300 -4.58 -20.71 25.03
C PRO A 300 -6.11 -20.75 25.02
N GLU A 301 -6.81 -20.44 26.12
CA GLU A 301 -8.27 -20.53 26.18
C GLU A 301 -8.92 -19.32 25.51
N THR A 302 -8.38 -18.12 25.77
CA THR A 302 -8.80 -16.89 25.07
C THR A 302 -8.53 -17.01 23.57
N PHE A 303 -7.32 -17.46 23.20
CA PHE A 303 -6.96 -17.68 21.79
C PHE A 303 -7.89 -18.67 21.10
N LYS A 304 -8.16 -19.82 21.73
CA LYS A 304 -9.05 -20.85 21.15
C LYS A 304 -10.46 -20.32 20.91
N THR A 305 -10.94 -19.42 21.77
CA THR A 305 -12.25 -18.78 21.62
C THR A 305 -12.25 -17.85 20.42
N GLY A 306 -11.28 -16.92 20.35
CA GLY A 306 -11.15 -15.98 19.23
C GLY A 306 -10.91 -16.68 17.89
N HIS A 307 -10.00 -17.65 17.83
CA HIS A 307 -9.74 -18.43 16.62
C HIS A 307 -10.99 -19.19 16.13
N LYS A 308 -11.80 -19.72 17.06
CA LYS A 308 -13.04 -20.39 16.69
C LYS A 308 -14.04 -19.40 16.07
N GLN A 309 -14.20 -18.20 16.65
CA GLN A 309 -15.09 -17.17 16.12
C GLN A 309 -14.64 -16.72 14.72
N ALA A 310 -13.34 -16.43 14.56
CA ALA A 310 -12.72 -16.09 13.28
C ALA A 310 -12.99 -17.16 12.20
N MET A 311 -12.77 -18.44 12.53
CA MET A 311 -13.04 -19.54 11.61
C MET A 311 -14.53 -19.68 11.26
N GLU A 312 -15.44 -19.44 12.22
CA GLU A 312 -16.89 -19.48 11.97
C GLU A 312 -17.28 -18.37 10.96
N VAL A 313 -16.88 -17.13 11.18
CA VAL A 313 -17.23 -16.02 10.26
C VAL A 313 -16.56 -16.15 8.89
N ILE A 314 -15.32 -16.65 8.83
CA ILE A 314 -14.64 -16.92 7.55
C ILE A 314 -15.40 -17.97 6.73
N GLN A 315 -15.94 -19.00 7.38
CA GLN A 315 -16.69 -20.08 6.71
C GLN A 315 -18.10 -19.65 6.30
N GLU A 316 -18.70 -18.68 6.97
CA GLU A 316 -20.04 -18.17 6.67
C GLU A 316 -20.04 -17.07 5.59
N SER A 317 -18.89 -16.43 5.32
CA SER A 317 -18.77 -15.34 4.36
C SER A 317 -18.83 -15.82 2.90
N GLU A 318 -19.69 -15.18 2.09
CA GLU A 318 -19.78 -15.39 0.64
C GLU A 318 -18.51 -14.99 -0.12
N VAL A 319 -17.57 -14.32 0.55
CA VAL A 319 -16.30 -13.86 -0.03
C VAL A 319 -15.16 -14.81 0.33
N THR A 320 -15.05 -15.21 1.61
CA THR A 320 -13.88 -15.94 2.13
C THR A 320 -14.10 -17.43 2.39
N ALA A 321 -15.35 -17.93 2.29
CA ALA A 321 -15.65 -19.32 2.58
C ALA A 321 -14.79 -20.28 1.74
N PRO A 322 -14.09 -21.25 2.37
CA PRO A 322 -13.23 -22.18 1.64
C PRO A 322 -14.00 -23.01 0.61
N ASN A 323 -13.54 -23.00 -0.64
CA ASN A 323 -14.13 -23.66 -1.82
C ASN A 323 -15.50 -23.14 -2.28
N GLU A 324 -16.06 -22.14 -1.61
CA GLU A 324 -17.42 -21.62 -1.90
C GLU A 324 -17.43 -20.12 -2.15
N GLY A 325 -16.65 -19.35 -1.38
CA GLY A 325 -16.61 -17.89 -1.47
C GLY A 325 -15.88 -17.40 -2.72
N GLY A 326 -16.25 -16.21 -3.20
CA GLY A 326 -15.75 -15.64 -4.45
C GLY A 326 -14.23 -15.63 -4.57
N LEU A 327 -13.51 -15.24 -3.50
CA LEU A 327 -12.05 -15.27 -3.49
C LEU A 327 -11.50 -16.69 -3.59
N SER A 328 -12.16 -17.65 -2.94
CA SER A 328 -11.72 -19.04 -2.97
C SER A 328 -11.93 -19.66 -4.33
N VAL A 329 -13.03 -19.37 -5.00
CA VAL A 329 -13.36 -19.95 -6.32
C VAL A 329 -12.60 -19.26 -7.45
N TYR A 330 -12.61 -17.94 -7.50
CA TYR A 330 -12.14 -17.18 -8.68
C TYR A 330 -10.89 -16.34 -8.40
N GLY A 331 -10.39 -16.33 -7.17
CA GLY A 331 -9.32 -15.43 -6.75
C GLY A 331 -9.84 -14.00 -6.62
N THR A 332 -8.93 -13.04 -6.53
CA THR A 332 -9.32 -11.61 -6.54
C THR A 332 -9.95 -11.21 -7.85
N ASN A 333 -9.62 -11.90 -8.94
CA ASN A 333 -10.06 -11.61 -10.30
C ASN A 333 -11.57 -11.84 -10.54
N VAL A 334 -12.30 -12.33 -9.53
CA VAL A 334 -13.78 -12.24 -9.47
C VAL A 334 -14.28 -10.80 -9.63
N LEU A 335 -13.45 -9.83 -9.26
CA LEU A 335 -13.80 -8.42 -9.34
C LEU A 335 -13.87 -7.90 -10.77
N MET A 336 -13.23 -8.55 -11.76
CA MET A 336 -13.25 -8.13 -13.16
C MET A 336 -14.68 -7.94 -13.67
N ASN A 337 -15.49 -8.99 -13.59
CA ASN A 337 -16.89 -8.96 -14.00
C ASN A 337 -17.76 -8.08 -13.09
N ALA A 338 -17.47 -8.07 -11.78
CA ALA A 338 -18.22 -7.27 -10.82
C ALA A 338 -18.07 -5.76 -11.09
N THR A 339 -16.85 -5.31 -11.42
CA THR A 339 -16.59 -3.91 -11.75
C THR A 339 -17.02 -3.56 -13.17
N GLU A 340 -16.93 -4.49 -14.13
CA GLU A 340 -17.43 -4.26 -15.49
C GLU A 340 -18.96 -4.05 -15.51
N GLU A 341 -19.73 -4.91 -14.82
CA GLU A 341 -21.20 -4.84 -14.81
C GLU A 341 -21.74 -3.54 -14.18
N MET A 342 -20.98 -2.92 -13.27
CA MET A 342 -21.35 -1.63 -12.68
C MET A 342 -20.79 -0.41 -13.44
N ASP A 343 -20.18 -0.65 -14.60
CA ASP A 343 -19.42 0.34 -15.36
C ASP A 343 -18.36 1.05 -14.50
N GLY A 344 -17.59 0.31 -13.70
CA GLY A 344 -16.57 0.83 -12.78
C GLY A 344 -15.17 0.23 -12.94
N LEU A 345 -14.90 -0.39 -14.09
CA LEU A 345 -13.60 -0.94 -14.51
C LEU A 345 -12.90 0.08 -15.44
N PRO A 346 -11.97 0.92 -14.96
CA PRO A 346 -11.39 1.98 -15.78
C PRO A 346 -10.72 1.40 -17.04
N THR A 347 -11.09 1.88 -18.22
CA THR A 347 -10.63 1.32 -19.50
C THR A 347 -9.94 2.39 -20.33
N ARG A 348 -8.87 1.98 -21.03
CA ARG A 348 -8.08 2.82 -21.94
C ARG A 348 -7.51 4.07 -21.24
N ASN A 349 -6.68 3.83 -20.22
CA ASN A 349 -6.22 4.83 -19.26
C ASN A 349 -7.40 5.59 -18.64
N ALA A 350 -8.43 4.90 -18.15
CA ALA A 350 -9.65 5.50 -17.56
C ALA A 350 -10.36 6.59 -18.40
N LYS A 351 -10.17 6.66 -19.72
CA LYS A 351 -10.99 7.50 -20.60
C LYS A 351 -12.46 7.05 -20.58
N TYR A 352 -12.66 5.76 -20.34
CA TYR A 352 -13.94 5.09 -20.22
C TYR A 352 -14.04 4.40 -18.86
N THR A 353 -15.25 4.26 -18.35
CA THR A 353 -15.51 3.61 -17.05
C THR A 353 -15.66 2.09 -17.15
N SER A 354 -15.63 1.51 -18.36
CA SER A 354 -15.74 0.07 -18.64
C SER A 354 -15.33 -0.28 -20.07
N THR A 355 -15.18 -1.57 -20.37
CA THR A 355 -15.00 -2.03 -21.76
C THR A 355 -16.28 -1.85 -22.58
N ALA A 356 -17.45 -2.05 -21.97
CA ALA A 356 -18.74 -1.84 -22.61
C ALA A 356 -18.99 -0.37 -23.01
N SER A 357 -18.60 0.59 -22.15
CA SER A 357 -18.71 2.01 -22.46
C SER A 357 -17.72 2.45 -23.55
N GLU A 358 -16.51 1.89 -23.57
CA GLU A 358 -15.53 2.10 -24.64
C GLU A 358 -16.09 1.61 -25.99
N ALA A 359 -16.58 0.37 -26.06
CA ALA A 359 -17.10 -0.23 -27.28
C ALA A 359 -18.34 0.52 -27.83
N ALA A 360 -19.14 1.13 -26.95
CA ALA A 360 -20.30 1.93 -27.33
C ALA A 360 -19.91 3.25 -28.02
N GLU A 361 -18.78 3.87 -27.64
CA GLU A 361 -18.33 5.16 -28.15
C GLU A 361 -17.27 5.06 -29.25
N SER A 362 -16.42 4.02 -29.22
CA SER A 362 -15.27 3.82 -30.10
C SER A 362 -15.31 2.48 -30.86
N PRO A 363 -16.34 2.20 -31.66
CA PRO A 363 -16.56 0.89 -32.29
C PRO A 363 -15.53 0.48 -33.35
N ASP A 364 -14.60 1.38 -33.71
CA ASP A 364 -13.56 1.15 -34.72
C ASP A 364 -12.20 0.76 -34.08
N GLY A 365 -12.09 0.72 -32.74
CA GLY A 365 -10.89 0.29 -32.00
C GLY A 365 -10.77 -1.23 -31.83
N PRO A 366 -9.78 -1.71 -31.06
CA PRO A 366 -9.80 -3.10 -30.56
C PRO A 366 -11.10 -3.34 -29.79
N ASP A 367 -11.91 -4.27 -30.26
CA ASP A 367 -13.16 -4.67 -29.59
C ASP A 367 -12.82 -5.72 -28.54
N ILE A 368 -12.64 -5.26 -27.29
CA ILE A 368 -12.24 -6.09 -26.15
C ILE A 368 -13.42 -6.38 -25.21
N ASP A 369 -13.35 -7.53 -24.53
CA ASP A 369 -14.34 -7.93 -23.52
C ASP A 369 -13.61 -8.33 -22.22
N ALA A 370 -13.87 -7.60 -21.13
CA ALA A 370 -13.26 -7.88 -19.83
C ALA A 370 -13.54 -9.32 -19.32
N GLU A 371 -14.60 -9.98 -19.79
CA GLU A 371 -14.87 -11.39 -19.49
C GLU A 371 -13.72 -12.31 -19.93
N HIS A 372 -13.01 -11.98 -21.02
CA HIS A 372 -11.92 -12.84 -21.50
C HIS A 372 -10.75 -12.93 -20.52
N VAL A 373 -10.59 -11.92 -19.64
CA VAL A 373 -9.56 -11.89 -18.59
C VAL A 373 -10.14 -12.05 -17.18
N SER A 374 -11.41 -12.45 -17.04
CA SER A 374 -12.10 -12.59 -15.75
C SER A 374 -11.59 -13.76 -14.90
N GLY A 375 -11.92 -13.77 -13.60
CA GLY A 375 -11.61 -14.89 -12.71
C GLY A 375 -12.31 -16.19 -13.12
N GLU A 376 -13.53 -16.09 -13.63
CA GLU A 376 -14.31 -17.18 -14.19
C GLU A 376 -13.60 -17.79 -15.40
N ASN A 377 -13.17 -16.94 -16.34
CA ASN A 377 -12.48 -17.36 -17.54
C ASN A 377 -11.10 -17.99 -17.23
N VAL A 378 -10.33 -17.39 -16.33
CA VAL A 378 -9.06 -17.95 -15.84
C VAL A 378 -9.27 -19.34 -15.23
N ARG A 379 -10.27 -19.49 -14.35
CA ARG A 379 -10.60 -20.77 -13.70
C ARG A 379 -10.96 -21.86 -14.70
N GLU A 380 -11.72 -21.52 -15.74
CA GLU A 380 -12.21 -22.50 -16.72
C GLU A 380 -11.12 -22.96 -17.71
N ASN A 381 -10.12 -22.12 -17.98
CA ASN A 381 -9.23 -22.32 -19.12
C ASN A 381 -7.76 -22.58 -18.76
N ILE A 382 -7.18 -21.89 -17.75
CA ILE A 382 -5.72 -21.90 -17.50
C ILE A 382 -5.32 -22.16 -16.05
N LEU A 383 -6.28 -22.28 -15.12
CA LEU A 383 -6.00 -22.59 -13.72
C LEU A 383 -5.43 -24.01 -13.58
N VAL A 384 -4.34 -24.13 -12.81
CA VAL A 384 -3.66 -25.41 -12.55
C VAL A 384 -3.74 -25.79 -11.09
N GLU A 385 -3.40 -24.87 -10.17
CA GLU A 385 -3.43 -25.10 -8.73
C GLU A 385 -3.88 -23.86 -7.93
N GLU A 386 -4.24 -24.09 -6.67
CA GLU A 386 -4.74 -23.07 -5.75
C GLU A 386 -3.90 -23.08 -4.46
N PRO A 387 -2.64 -22.62 -4.53
CA PRO A 387 -1.74 -22.61 -3.37
C PRO A 387 -2.22 -21.66 -2.28
N THR A 388 -1.68 -21.80 -1.07
CA THR A 388 -2.09 -21.00 0.09
C THR A 388 -0.92 -20.28 0.74
N CYS A 389 -1.20 -19.09 1.28
CA CYS A 389 -0.33 -18.46 2.26
C CYS A 389 -0.40 -19.22 3.60
N HIS A 390 0.57 -18.98 4.48
CA HIS A 390 0.57 -19.56 5.81
C HIS A 390 -0.77 -19.36 6.56
N SER A 391 -1.28 -20.45 7.15
CA SER A 391 -2.51 -20.48 7.97
C SER A 391 -3.78 -19.94 7.26
N CYS A 392 -3.82 -19.95 5.92
CA CYS A 392 -4.93 -19.39 5.16
C CYS A 392 -5.91 -20.50 4.69
N PRO A 393 -7.19 -20.47 5.11
CA PRO A 393 -8.20 -21.40 4.62
C PRO A 393 -8.85 -20.96 3.29
N VAL A 394 -8.65 -19.72 2.85
CA VAL A 394 -9.37 -19.12 1.71
C VAL A 394 -8.88 -19.63 0.35
N ALA A 395 -7.57 -19.91 0.21
CA ALA A 395 -6.95 -20.34 -1.07
C ALA A 395 -7.24 -19.40 -2.26
N CYS A 396 -7.05 -18.09 -2.07
CA CYS A 396 -7.33 -17.09 -3.11
C CYS A 396 -6.30 -17.08 -4.24
N LYS A 397 -5.12 -17.68 -4.06
CA LYS A 397 -4.10 -17.70 -5.11
C LYS A 397 -4.57 -18.58 -6.28
N LYS A 398 -4.30 -18.11 -7.49
CA LYS A 398 -4.56 -18.85 -8.72
C LYS A 398 -3.23 -19.03 -9.45
N GLU A 399 -2.74 -20.26 -9.48
CA GLU A 399 -1.59 -20.64 -10.27
C GLU A 399 -2.05 -21.04 -11.66
N VAL A 400 -1.45 -20.43 -12.68
CA VAL A 400 -1.85 -20.61 -14.08
C VAL A 400 -0.69 -21.12 -14.91
N GLU A 401 -1.00 -21.82 -16.00
CA GLU A 401 -0.02 -22.26 -17.00
C GLU A 401 -0.51 -21.89 -18.39
N VAL A 402 0.37 -21.28 -19.17
CA VAL A 402 0.06 -20.79 -20.52
C VAL A 402 1.20 -21.11 -21.48
N ASP A 403 0.85 -21.30 -22.75
CA ASP A 403 1.79 -21.48 -23.86
C ASP A 403 1.62 -20.31 -24.84
N VAL A 404 2.54 -19.34 -24.81
CA VAL A 404 2.46 -18.13 -25.64
C VAL A 404 3.60 -18.10 -26.64
N HIS A 405 3.35 -17.58 -27.84
CA HIS A 405 4.37 -17.34 -28.85
C HIS A 405 4.56 -15.84 -29.05
N HIS A 406 5.74 -15.33 -28.73
CA HIS A 406 6.10 -13.91 -28.80
C HIS A 406 7.29 -13.72 -29.74
N LYS A 407 7.11 -12.99 -30.84
CA LYS A 407 8.19 -12.65 -31.80
C LYS A 407 9.06 -13.83 -32.28
N GLY A 408 8.49 -15.03 -32.39
CA GLY A 408 9.23 -16.22 -32.83
C GLY A 408 9.77 -17.10 -31.69
N GLU A 409 9.55 -16.72 -30.44
CA GLU A 409 9.99 -17.42 -29.24
C GLU A 409 8.78 -17.97 -28.45
N ASP A 410 8.91 -19.20 -27.95
CA ASP A 410 7.89 -19.81 -27.10
C ASP A 410 8.14 -19.37 -25.65
N MET A 411 7.16 -18.67 -25.06
CA MET A 411 7.14 -18.17 -23.69
C MET A 411 6.15 -18.99 -22.85
N ASN A 412 6.48 -20.27 -22.65
CA ASN A 412 5.65 -21.16 -21.85
C ASN A 412 6.03 -20.98 -20.38
N LEU A 413 5.04 -20.68 -19.55
CA LEU A 413 5.27 -20.37 -18.13
C LEU A 413 4.17 -20.96 -17.26
N ARG A 414 4.55 -21.16 -16.00
CA ARG A 414 3.66 -21.47 -14.89
C ARG A 414 3.98 -20.48 -13.78
N MET A 415 3.01 -19.67 -13.42
CA MET A 415 3.18 -18.59 -12.44
C MET A 415 2.06 -18.60 -11.41
N GLU A 416 2.36 -18.14 -10.20
CA GLU A 416 1.35 -17.92 -9.18
C GLU A 416 0.74 -16.52 -9.30
N SER A 417 -0.52 -16.40 -8.88
CA SER A 417 -1.18 -15.14 -8.56
C SER A 417 -1.59 -14.30 -9.78
N TYR A 418 -2.50 -14.83 -10.59
CA TYR A 418 -3.28 -14.03 -11.55
C TYR A 418 -4.30 -13.15 -10.80
N GLU A 419 -3.83 -12.02 -10.28
CA GLU A 419 -4.60 -11.09 -9.44
C GLU A 419 -5.36 -10.05 -10.27
N TYR A 420 -6.52 -9.59 -9.76
CA TYR A 420 -7.41 -8.61 -10.40
C TYR A 420 -6.70 -7.35 -10.89
N GLU A 421 -5.93 -6.70 -10.01
CA GLU A 421 -5.26 -5.43 -10.32
C GLU A 421 -4.26 -5.57 -11.46
N SER A 422 -3.49 -6.67 -11.45
CA SER A 422 -2.53 -6.96 -12.52
C SER A 422 -3.24 -7.27 -13.83
N ALA A 423 -4.31 -8.07 -13.78
CA ALA A 423 -5.11 -8.43 -14.95
C ALA A 423 -5.79 -7.22 -15.59
N TRP A 424 -6.26 -6.28 -14.77
CA TRP A 424 -6.83 -5.02 -15.21
C TRP A 424 -5.77 -4.12 -15.86
N ALA A 425 -4.67 -3.85 -15.16
CA ALA A 425 -3.67 -2.86 -15.58
C ALA A 425 -3.00 -3.26 -16.90
N LEU A 426 -2.66 -4.55 -17.05
CA LEU A 426 -2.01 -5.13 -18.22
C LEU A 426 -3.01 -5.63 -19.29
N GLY A 427 -4.30 -5.58 -18.98
CA GLY A 427 -5.38 -6.02 -19.85
C GLY A 427 -6.29 -4.84 -20.24
N PRO A 428 -7.55 -4.79 -19.75
CA PRO A 428 -8.54 -3.80 -20.19
C PRO A 428 -8.09 -2.34 -20.12
N ASN A 429 -7.31 -1.94 -19.11
CA ASN A 429 -6.82 -0.55 -19.04
C ASN A 429 -5.90 -0.19 -20.22
N SER A 430 -5.24 -1.20 -20.79
CA SER A 430 -4.32 -1.12 -21.93
C SER A 430 -4.95 -1.59 -23.26
N MET A 431 -6.28 -1.74 -23.32
CA MET A 431 -7.02 -2.25 -24.49
C MET A 431 -6.60 -3.66 -24.94
N ASN A 432 -6.31 -4.54 -23.98
CA ASN A 432 -5.96 -5.94 -24.22
C ASN A 432 -6.88 -6.87 -23.40
N ASP A 433 -7.38 -7.93 -24.00
CA ASP A 433 -8.17 -8.97 -23.33
C ASP A 433 -7.64 -10.39 -23.56
N ASP A 434 -6.40 -10.52 -24.08
CA ASP A 434 -5.72 -11.80 -24.18
C ASP A 434 -5.15 -12.21 -22.82
N ARG A 435 -5.91 -13.06 -22.12
CA ARG A 435 -5.56 -13.65 -20.83
C ARG A 435 -4.19 -14.31 -20.79
N ASP A 436 -3.78 -14.96 -21.87
CA ASP A 436 -2.52 -15.71 -21.89
C ASP A 436 -1.34 -14.73 -22.01
N GLN A 437 -1.50 -13.66 -22.81
CA GLN A 437 -0.53 -12.55 -22.86
C GLN A 437 -0.46 -11.77 -21.55
N VAL A 438 -1.60 -11.55 -20.88
CA VAL A 438 -1.63 -10.95 -19.54
C VAL A 438 -0.83 -11.80 -18.55
N ALA A 439 -0.95 -13.13 -18.61
CA ALA A 439 -0.14 -14.01 -17.78
C ALA A 439 1.37 -13.83 -18.03
N VAL A 440 1.79 -13.73 -19.29
CA VAL A 440 3.19 -13.43 -19.65
C VAL A 440 3.66 -12.09 -19.12
N MET A 441 2.85 -11.05 -19.22
CA MET A 441 3.22 -9.73 -18.72
C MET A 441 3.33 -9.70 -17.20
N ILE A 442 2.46 -10.40 -16.48
CA ILE A 442 2.56 -10.55 -15.01
C ILE A 442 3.86 -11.25 -14.63
N ASP A 443 4.17 -12.38 -15.28
CA ASP A 443 5.42 -13.12 -15.07
C ASP A 443 6.66 -12.25 -15.31
N ARG A 444 6.64 -11.43 -16.37
CA ARG A 444 7.71 -10.47 -16.66
C ARG A 444 7.84 -9.39 -15.59
N CYS A 445 6.74 -8.83 -15.10
CA CYS A 445 6.78 -7.88 -13.98
C CYS A 445 7.36 -8.51 -12.72
N ASN A 446 7.01 -9.77 -12.43
CA ASN A 446 7.53 -10.53 -11.29
C ASN A 446 9.04 -10.82 -11.42
N ASP A 447 9.50 -11.26 -12.60
CA ASP A 447 10.92 -11.57 -12.81
C ASP A 447 11.80 -10.32 -12.84
N LEU A 448 11.33 -9.23 -13.48
CA LEU A 448 12.01 -7.94 -13.47
C LEU A 448 11.95 -7.25 -12.10
N GLY A 449 10.92 -7.53 -11.31
CA GLY A 449 10.73 -7.00 -9.96
C GLY A 449 10.22 -5.56 -9.93
N PHE A 450 9.09 -5.28 -10.60
CA PHE A 450 8.37 -4.01 -10.45
C PHE A 450 6.85 -4.20 -10.36
N ASP A 451 6.15 -3.20 -9.81
CA ASP A 451 4.70 -3.19 -9.60
C ASP A 451 3.92 -3.39 -10.92
N THR A 452 3.00 -4.36 -10.97
CA THR A 452 2.14 -4.58 -12.13
C THR A 452 1.13 -3.47 -12.34
N ILE A 453 0.69 -2.79 -11.28
CA ILE A 453 -0.25 -1.66 -11.38
C ILE A 453 0.46 -0.47 -12.02
N ASP A 454 1.57 0.00 -11.44
CA ASP A 454 2.36 1.09 -12.03
C ASP A 454 2.89 0.69 -13.42
N GLY A 455 3.37 -0.54 -13.61
CA GLY A 455 3.82 -1.05 -14.92
C GLY A 455 2.74 -1.00 -16.01
N GLY A 456 1.55 -1.54 -15.75
CA GLY A 456 0.43 -1.50 -16.70
C GLY A 456 -0.09 -0.07 -16.94
N ASN A 457 -0.14 0.76 -15.90
CA ASN A 457 -0.49 2.18 -16.06
C ASN A 457 0.56 2.96 -16.87
N MET A 458 1.85 2.61 -16.78
CA MET A 458 2.89 3.21 -17.61
C MET A 458 2.70 2.84 -19.09
N LEU A 459 2.28 1.62 -19.38
CA LEU A 459 1.91 1.22 -20.74
C LEU A 459 0.69 2.01 -21.23
N ALA A 460 -0.41 2.05 -20.46
CA ALA A 460 -1.62 2.78 -20.84
C ALA A 460 -1.35 4.29 -21.04
N MET A 461 -0.54 4.91 -20.16
CA MET A 461 -0.11 6.30 -20.30
C MET A 461 0.73 6.50 -21.58
N ALA A 462 1.67 5.59 -21.87
CA ALA A 462 2.48 5.65 -23.08
C ALA A 462 1.64 5.52 -24.36
N MET A 463 0.61 4.67 -24.37
CA MET A 463 -0.34 4.57 -25.48
C MET A 463 -1.13 5.87 -25.68
N GLU A 464 -1.61 6.50 -24.60
CA GLU A 464 -2.29 7.80 -24.67
C GLU A 464 -1.34 8.92 -25.14
N MET A 465 -0.07 8.88 -24.70
CA MET A 465 0.97 9.80 -25.16
C MET A 465 1.24 9.66 -26.66
N THR A 466 1.29 8.43 -27.18
CA THR A 466 1.43 8.16 -28.62
C THR A 466 0.22 8.67 -29.39
N GLU A 467 -1.00 8.37 -28.90
CA GLU A 467 -2.27 8.79 -29.51
C GLU A 467 -2.37 10.33 -29.62
N LYS A 468 -1.92 11.05 -28.59
CA LYS A 468 -1.88 12.53 -28.57
C LYS A 468 -0.66 13.13 -29.28
N GLY A 469 0.31 12.32 -29.68
CA GLY A 469 1.50 12.74 -30.40
C GLY A 469 2.57 13.41 -29.54
N TYR A 470 2.56 13.18 -28.22
CA TYR A 470 3.65 13.61 -27.32
C TYR A 470 4.94 12.85 -27.60
N VAL A 471 4.83 11.60 -28.06
CA VAL A 471 5.95 10.75 -28.50
C VAL A 471 5.75 10.31 -29.94
N SER A 472 6.83 10.31 -30.72
CA SER A 472 6.79 9.93 -32.15
C SER A 472 7.06 8.45 -32.39
N GLU A 473 7.76 7.79 -31.46
CA GLU A 473 8.06 6.36 -31.45
C GLU A 473 7.58 5.84 -30.09
N GLY A 474 6.30 5.46 -30.04
CA GLY A 474 5.66 4.93 -28.84
C GLY A 474 4.94 3.62 -29.14
N ILE A 475 4.00 3.24 -28.29
CA ILE A 475 3.26 1.97 -28.38
C ILE A 475 1.81 2.19 -28.80
N GLU A 476 1.24 1.24 -29.57
CA GLU A 476 -0.18 1.23 -29.96
C GLU A 476 -1.08 0.57 -28.89
N TRP A 477 -2.35 0.97 -28.82
CA TRP A 477 -3.33 0.38 -27.92
C TRP A 477 -3.53 -1.12 -28.21
N GLY A 478 -3.35 -1.96 -27.19
CA GLY A 478 -3.55 -3.41 -27.29
C GLY A 478 -2.45 -4.19 -28.03
N ASP A 479 -1.35 -3.55 -28.44
CA ASP A 479 -0.21 -4.29 -29.04
C ASP A 479 0.58 -5.03 -27.96
N THR A 480 0.16 -6.27 -27.68
CA THR A 480 0.77 -7.11 -26.65
C THR A 480 2.25 -7.40 -26.90
N GLU A 481 2.68 -7.44 -28.17
CA GLU A 481 4.08 -7.67 -28.49
C GLU A 481 4.95 -6.45 -28.10
N GLU A 482 4.48 -5.24 -28.36
CA GLU A 482 5.18 -4.02 -27.93
C GLU A 482 5.07 -3.79 -26.42
N MET A 483 3.94 -4.16 -25.80
CA MET A 483 3.76 -4.07 -24.35
C MET A 483 4.78 -4.93 -23.58
N ILE A 484 4.97 -6.19 -23.98
CA ILE A 484 5.96 -7.09 -23.34
C ILE A 484 7.38 -6.51 -23.47
N ASP A 485 7.75 -6.05 -24.67
CA ASP A 485 9.07 -5.46 -24.91
C ASP A 485 9.28 -4.14 -24.13
N MET A 486 8.24 -3.33 -23.99
CA MET A 486 8.30 -2.08 -23.23
C MET A 486 8.48 -2.34 -21.72
N LEU A 487 7.87 -3.39 -21.17
CA LEU A 487 8.10 -3.79 -19.77
C LEU A 487 9.57 -4.14 -19.51
N GLU A 488 10.19 -4.92 -20.40
CA GLU A 488 11.63 -5.22 -20.37
C GLU A 488 12.47 -3.94 -20.48
N ALA A 489 12.13 -3.05 -21.43
CA ALA A 489 12.81 -1.78 -21.63
C ALA A 489 12.73 -0.88 -20.38
N ILE A 490 11.56 -0.81 -19.72
CA ILE A 490 11.38 -0.05 -18.47
C ILE A 490 12.26 -0.63 -17.36
N GLY A 491 12.22 -1.95 -17.15
CA GLY A 491 13.04 -2.63 -16.14
C GLY A 491 14.54 -2.41 -16.33
N HIS A 492 14.96 -2.21 -17.58
CA HIS A 492 16.34 -1.98 -17.98
C HIS A 492 16.69 -0.51 -18.19
N ARG A 493 15.71 0.41 -18.08
CA ARG A 493 15.81 1.83 -18.47
C ARG A 493 16.40 2.02 -19.87
N ASP A 494 16.00 1.19 -20.84
CA ASP A 494 16.53 1.19 -22.20
C ASP A 494 15.65 2.02 -23.16
N GLY A 495 16.19 3.14 -23.62
CA GLY A 495 15.50 4.08 -24.49
C GLY A 495 14.85 5.25 -23.74
N ASP A 496 14.61 6.34 -24.47
CA ASP A 496 14.19 7.63 -23.88
C ASP A 496 12.80 7.55 -23.22
N LEU A 497 11.85 6.86 -23.88
CA LEU A 497 10.51 6.64 -23.36
C LEU A 497 10.53 5.73 -22.14
N ALA A 498 11.20 4.57 -22.23
CA ALA A 498 11.24 3.60 -21.14
C ALA A 498 11.95 4.14 -19.89
N ASP A 499 13.04 4.89 -20.04
CA ASP A 499 13.74 5.55 -18.93
C ASP A 499 12.84 6.59 -18.23
N ALA A 500 12.02 7.33 -18.99
CA ALA A 500 11.05 8.27 -18.42
C ALA A 500 9.91 7.56 -17.68
N LEU A 501 9.37 6.49 -18.29
CA LEU A 501 8.33 5.66 -17.68
C LEU A 501 8.85 5.00 -16.40
N ALA A 502 10.11 4.59 -16.35
CA ALA A 502 10.75 4.06 -15.15
C ALA A 502 10.82 5.05 -13.98
N ASP A 503 10.68 6.36 -14.25
CA ASP A 503 10.54 7.39 -13.23
C ASP A 503 9.09 7.62 -12.76
N GLY A 504 8.14 6.81 -13.25
CA GLY A 504 6.72 6.87 -12.91
C GLY A 504 5.97 7.96 -13.68
N ALA A 505 4.66 8.05 -13.45
CA ALA A 505 3.76 8.91 -14.22
C ALA A 505 4.16 10.40 -14.18
N ALA A 506 4.56 10.89 -13.00
CA ALA A 506 5.05 12.27 -12.84
C ALA A 506 6.37 12.51 -13.61
N GLY A 507 7.31 11.56 -13.59
CA GLY A 507 8.58 11.66 -14.31
C GLY A 507 8.38 11.65 -15.83
N ALA A 508 7.54 10.76 -16.34
CA ALA A 508 7.19 10.71 -17.75
C ALA A 508 6.47 11.98 -18.24
N ALA A 509 5.50 12.48 -17.46
CA ALA A 509 4.78 13.70 -17.78
C ALA A 509 5.71 14.92 -17.86
N GLU A 510 6.63 15.09 -16.90
CA GLU A 510 7.60 16.20 -16.91
C GLU A 510 8.55 16.13 -18.11
N ARG A 511 8.99 14.92 -18.51
CA ARG A 511 9.94 14.76 -19.63
C ARG A 511 9.30 15.07 -20.98
N PHE A 512 8.02 14.73 -21.16
CA PHE A 512 7.33 14.82 -22.44
C PHE A 512 6.21 15.87 -22.51
N ASP A 513 6.03 16.68 -21.45
CA ASP A 513 4.95 17.67 -21.31
C ASP A 513 3.54 17.03 -21.44
N ALA A 514 3.41 15.79 -20.95
CA ALA A 514 2.21 14.94 -21.10
C ALA A 514 1.38 14.85 -19.80
N HIS A 515 1.19 15.99 -19.13
CA HIS A 515 0.52 16.06 -17.83
C HIS A 515 -0.94 15.61 -17.84
N ASP A 516 -1.64 15.75 -18.97
CA ASP A 516 -3.03 15.36 -19.19
C ASP A 516 -3.24 13.85 -19.40
N CYS A 517 -2.16 13.08 -19.57
CA CYS A 517 -2.18 11.61 -19.62
C CYS A 517 -1.99 10.95 -18.24
N ARG A 518 -1.73 11.75 -17.21
CA ARG A 518 -1.30 11.28 -15.89
C ARG A 518 -2.48 10.86 -15.02
N LEU A 519 -2.47 9.61 -14.53
CA LEU A 519 -3.45 9.11 -13.56
C LEU A 519 -2.79 8.66 -12.25
N ASP A 520 -2.19 9.61 -11.53
CA ASP A 520 -1.58 9.38 -10.22
C ASP A 520 -2.05 10.38 -9.17
N VAL A 521 -1.91 9.97 -7.90
CA VAL A 521 -2.02 10.84 -6.73
C VAL A 521 -0.74 10.70 -5.93
N LYS A 522 -0.07 11.84 -5.68
CA LYS A 522 1.25 11.91 -5.02
C LYS A 522 2.32 11.05 -5.72
N GLY A 523 2.24 10.90 -7.05
CA GLY A 523 3.20 10.13 -7.87
C GLY A 523 2.90 8.64 -8.02
N GLN A 524 1.97 8.07 -7.22
CA GLN A 524 1.58 6.66 -7.34
C GLN A 524 0.31 6.51 -8.18
N THR A 525 0.35 5.64 -9.19
CA THR A 525 -0.75 5.52 -10.16
C THR A 525 -2.00 4.89 -9.56
N MET A 526 -3.15 5.16 -10.19
CA MET A 526 -4.43 4.67 -9.71
C MET A 526 -4.63 3.15 -9.92
N PRO A 527 -5.21 2.43 -8.94
CA PRO A 527 -5.69 1.06 -9.09
C PRO A 527 -7.00 0.91 -9.88
N ALA A 528 -7.47 -0.34 -10.03
CA ALA A 528 -8.56 -0.80 -10.88
C ALA A 528 -10.00 -0.36 -10.49
N TYR A 529 -10.18 0.66 -9.65
CA TYR A 529 -11.52 1.14 -9.27
C TYR A 529 -11.72 2.56 -9.74
N ASP A 530 -12.70 2.77 -10.63
CA ASP A 530 -13.00 4.09 -11.16
C ASP A 530 -13.67 4.97 -10.08
N PRO A 531 -13.08 6.10 -9.69
CA PRO A 531 -13.61 6.94 -8.61
C PRO A 531 -14.92 7.65 -8.99
N ARG A 532 -15.26 7.74 -10.29
CA ARG A 532 -16.58 8.24 -10.75
C ARG A 532 -17.68 7.25 -10.40
N CYS A 533 -17.34 5.98 -10.23
CA CYS A 533 -18.27 4.90 -9.97
C CYS A 533 -18.30 4.53 -8.48
N MET A 534 -17.20 4.76 -7.78
CA MET A 534 -17.01 4.46 -6.36
C MET A 534 -16.41 5.68 -5.65
N LYS A 535 -17.27 6.54 -5.09
CA LYS A 535 -16.84 7.81 -4.48
C LYS A 535 -16.04 7.62 -3.19
N GLY A 536 -16.26 6.52 -2.47
CA GLY A 536 -15.41 6.11 -1.35
C GLY A 536 -13.95 5.92 -1.80
N MET A 537 -13.75 5.31 -2.97
CA MET A 537 -12.42 5.16 -3.56
C MET A 537 -11.82 6.49 -4.02
N GLY A 538 -12.63 7.42 -4.53
CA GLY A 538 -12.19 8.78 -4.84
C GLY A 538 -11.52 9.47 -3.64
N ILE A 539 -12.20 9.52 -2.49
CA ILE A 539 -11.60 10.12 -1.28
C ILE A 539 -10.47 9.26 -0.71
N ALA A 540 -10.53 7.93 -0.83
CA ALA A 540 -9.46 7.04 -0.37
C ALA A 540 -8.15 7.24 -1.16
N TYR A 541 -8.21 7.45 -2.47
CA TYR A 541 -7.05 7.76 -3.29
C TYR A 541 -6.45 9.11 -2.95
N ALA A 542 -7.29 10.15 -2.87
CA ALA A 542 -6.86 11.51 -2.54
C ALA A 542 -6.11 11.55 -1.20
N THR A 543 -6.65 10.91 -0.17
CA THR A 543 -6.17 11.03 1.23
C THR A 543 -5.19 9.94 1.68
N SER A 544 -4.88 8.96 0.82
CA SER A 544 -3.95 7.87 1.15
C SER A 544 -2.55 8.39 1.48
N ASN A 545 -1.99 7.92 2.60
CA ASN A 545 -0.66 8.30 3.07
C ASN A 545 0.51 7.83 2.17
N ARG A 546 0.26 6.99 1.15
CA ARG A 546 1.31 6.49 0.24
C ARG A 546 1.04 6.77 -1.25
N GLY A 547 0.11 7.69 -1.55
CA GLY A 547 -0.42 7.91 -2.89
C GLY A 547 -1.59 6.99 -3.25
N ALA A 548 -2.11 7.08 -4.48
CA ALA A 548 -3.37 6.43 -4.87
C ALA A 548 -3.33 4.92 -4.63
N CYS A 549 -4.05 4.43 -3.62
CA CYS A 549 -4.04 3.00 -3.27
C CYS A 549 -5.37 2.53 -2.67
N HIS A 550 -5.89 1.42 -3.19
CA HIS A 550 -7.15 0.83 -2.76
C HIS A 550 -7.08 0.10 -1.41
N LEU A 551 -5.94 -0.52 -1.08
CA LEU A 551 -5.82 -1.33 0.14
C LEU A 551 -5.75 -0.52 1.42
N ARG A 552 -5.52 0.80 1.37
CA ARG A 552 -5.40 1.61 2.58
C ARG A 552 -6.76 2.04 3.13
N GLY A 553 -7.79 2.14 2.29
CA GLY A 553 -9.17 2.37 2.70
C GLY A 553 -10.12 1.70 1.71
N TYR A 554 -10.20 0.36 1.74
CA TYR A 554 -10.90 -0.44 0.73
C TYR A 554 -12.43 -0.35 0.85
N THR A 555 -13.00 0.79 0.48
CA THR A 555 -14.45 1.01 0.48
C THR A 555 -15.26 0.14 -0.50
N PRO A 556 -14.70 -0.49 -1.56
CA PRO A 556 -15.44 -1.47 -2.37
C PRO A 556 -16.03 -2.60 -1.55
N ALA A 557 -15.47 -2.91 -0.37
CA ALA A 557 -16.10 -3.80 0.60
C ALA A 557 -17.54 -3.38 0.93
N ALA A 558 -17.79 -2.11 1.23
CA ALA A 558 -19.11 -1.59 1.56
C ALA A 558 -19.90 -1.21 0.30
N GLU A 559 -19.23 -0.66 -0.71
CA GLU A 559 -19.82 -0.11 -1.93
C GLU A 559 -20.28 -1.19 -2.91
N ILE A 560 -19.57 -2.31 -3.00
CA ILE A 560 -19.89 -3.45 -3.86
C ILE A 560 -20.47 -4.59 -3.02
N LEU A 561 -19.71 -5.05 -2.02
CA LEU A 561 -20.00 -6.31 -1.30
C LEU A 561 -20.98 -6.13 -0.12
N GLY A 562 -21.19 -4.90 0.35
CA GLY A 562 -22.07 -4.59 1.47
C GLY A 562 -21.49 -4.91 2.85
N ILE A 563 -20.17 -4.89 2.98
CA ILE A 563 -19.42 -5.22 4.21
C ILE A 563 -18.76 -3.95 4.76
N PRO A 564 -18.98 -3.56 6.03
CA PRO A 564 -19.92 -4.17 6.98
C PRO A 564 -21.39 -3.82 6.70
N GLU A 565 -21.65 -2.74 5.95
CA GLU A 565 -22.99 -2.32 5.54
C GLU A 565 -22.96 -1.84 4.08
N LYS A 566 -24.06 -2.10 3.34
CA LYS A 566 -24.21 -1.66 1.96
C LYS A 566 -24.49 -0.16 1.88
N VAL A 567 -23.64 0.54 1.14
CA VAL A 567 -23.78 1.96 0.82
C VAL A 567 -23.91 2.15 -0.69
N ASP A 568 -24.51 3.25 -1.12
CA ASP A 568 -24.59 3.61 -2.53
C ASP A 568 -23.20 4.03 -3.04
N PRO A 569 -22.64 3.41 -4.09
CA PRO A 569 -21.29 3.69 -4.55
C PRO A 569 -21.12 5.08 -5.19
N VAL A 570 -22.19 5.70 -5.72
CA VAL A 570 -22.13 7.00 -6.42
C VAL A 570 -22.60 8.19 -5.58
N GLU A 571 -22.97 7.98 -4.32
CA GLU A 571 -23.28 9.05 -3.37
C GLU A 571 -22.02 9.47 -2.59
N TRP A 572 -21.78 10.77 -2.40
CA TRP A 572 -20.57 11.26 -1.73
C TRP A 572 -20.77 11.43 -0.22
N GLU A 573 -21.99 11.70 0.24
CA GLU A 573 -22.29 11.88 1.65
C GLU A 573 -21.96 10.61 2.46
N GLY A 574 -21.21 10.78 3.56
CA GLY A 574 -20.80 9.68 4.44
C GLY A 574 -19.57 8.89 3.97
N LYS A 575 -19.06 9.15 2.76
CA LYS A 575 -17.86 8.46 2.24
C LYS A 575 -16.59 8.85 2.97
N ALA A 576 -16.50 10.08 3.44
CA ALA A 576 -15.37 10.55 4.24
C ALA A 576 -15.18 9.72 5.51
N GLU A 577 -16.24 9.57 6.32
CA GLU A 577 -16.22 8.82 7.57
C GLU A 577 -16.05 7.32 7.34
N LEU A 578 -16.69 6.78 6.29
CA LEU A 578 -16.52 5.39 5.88
C LEU A 578 -15.04 5.10 5.57
N THR A 579 -14.43 5.92 4.71
CA THR A 579 -13.04 5.77 4.31
C THR A 579 -12.10 5.88 5.51
N ALA A 580 -12.28 6.89 6.38
CA ALA A 580 -11.46 7.04 7.58
C ALA A 580 -11.55 5.81 8.51
N THR A 581 -12.75 5.27 8.69
CA THR A 581 -12.97 4.05 9.49
C THR A 581 -12.21 2.85 8.91
N PHE A 582 -12.33 2.63 7.58
CA PHE A 582 -11.58 1.56 6.92
C PHE A 582 -10.07 1.77 7.01
N GLN A 583 -9.59 3.01 6.94
CA GLN A 583 -8.16 3.33 7.06
C GLN A 583 -7.60 2.96 8.43
N ASP A 584 -8.35 3.24 9.50
CA ASP A 584 -7.93 2.92 10.86
C ASP A 584 -7.99 1.40 11.11
N MET A 585 -9.07 0.73 10.68
CA MET A 585 -9.18 -0.73 10.76
C MET A 585 -8.08 -1.45 10.00
N HIS A 586 -7.75 -0.97 8.79
CA HIS A 586 -6.69 -1.58 7.99
C HIS A 586 -5.30 -1.29 8.55
N ALA A 587 -5.08 -0.14 9.21
CA ALA A 587 -3.83 0.11 9.93
C ALA A 587 -3.63 -0.91 11.07
N ILE A 588 -4.71 -1.34 11.73
CA ILE A 588 -4.67 -2.42 12.74
C ILE A 588 -4.33 -3.76 12.10
N SER A 589 -5.07 -4.19 11.06
CA SER A 589 -4.83 -5.48 10.41
C SER A 589 -3.42 -5.58 9.81
N ASP A 590 -2.94 -4.49 9.20
CA ASP A 590 -1.60 -4.39 8.64
C ASP A 590 -0.50 -4.38 9.74
N SER A 591 -0.84 -3.99 10.98
CA SER A 591 0.11 -4.01 12.11
C SER A 591 0.08 -5.33 12.89
N PHE A 592 -1.06 -6.02 12.91
CA PHE A 592 -1.12 -7.45 13.27
C PHE A 592 -0.39 -8.33 12.27
N ASP A 593 -0.34 -7.86 11.01
CA ASP A 593 0.27 -8.50 9.86
C ASP A 593 -0.47 -9.79 9.48
N ILE A 594 -1.80 -9.63 9.37
CA ILE A 594 -2.72 -10.62 8.84
C ILE A 594 -3.22 -10.17 7.47
N CYS A 595 -3.68 -11.12 6.65
CA CYS A 595 -4.15 -10.81 5.31
C CYS A 595 -5.36 -9.87 5.35
N LYS A 596 -5.34 -8.81 4.53
CA LYS A 596 -6.44 -7.83 4.43
C LYS A 596 -7.80 -8.44 4.11
N PHE A 597 -7.85 -9.53 3.34
CA PHE A 597 -9.11 -10.22 3.01
C PHE A 597 -9.82 -10.83 4.21
N ASN A 598 -9.13 -10.93 5.34
CA ASN A 598 -9.72 -11.26 6.61
C ASN A 598 -10.85 -10.26 7.01
N ALA A 599 -10.70 -8.98 6.67
CA ALA A 599 -11.69 -7.93 6.95
C ALA A 599 -13.01 -8.08 6.17
N PHE A 600 -13.11 -9.02 5.23
CA PHE A 600 -14.38 -9.41 4.59
C PHE A 600 -15.22 -10.36 5.44
N ALA A 601 -14.70 -10.80 6.59
CA ALA A 601 -15.39 -11.72 7.49
C ALA A 601 -15.25 -11.30 8.96
N GLU A 602 -14.08 -10.86 9.37
CA GLU A 602 -13.79 -10.46 10.75
C GLU A 602 -13.85 -8.95 10.91
N GLY A 603 -14.34 -8.50 12.08
CA GLY A 603 -14.28 -7.12 12.53
C GLY A 603 -13.35 -6.96 13.74
N ILE A 604 -13.46 -5.80 14.40
CA ILE A 604 -12.65 -5.48 15.57
C ILE A 604 -12.89 -6.46 16.74
N GLU A 605 -14.11 -7.00 16.86
CA GLU A 605 -14.49 -7.95 17.91
C GLU A 605 -13.70 -9.26 17.80
N GLU A 606 -13.61 -9.85 16.60
CA GLU A 606 -12.85 -11.07 16.34
C GLU A 606 -11.33 -10.87 16.55
N TYR A 607 -10.84 -9.66 16.28
CA TYR A 607 -9.43 -9.30 16.45
C TYR A 607 -8.99 -9.27 17.90
N VAL A 608 -9.80 -8.69 18.79
CA VAL A 608 -9.47 -8.52 20.22
C VAL A 608 -9.06 -9.84 20.85
N LEU A 609 -9.86 -10.90 20.66
CA LEU A 609 -9.63 -12.17 21.35
C LEU A 609 -8.44 -12.94 20.78
N GLN A 610 -8.22 -12.90 19.47
CA GLN A 610 -7.04 -13.51 18.86
C GLN A 610 -5.76 -12.79 19.30
N TYR A 611 -5.78 -11.46 19.30
CA TYR A 611 -4.64 -10.65 19.71
C TYR A 611 -4.31 -10.82 21.20
N ASN A 612 -5.31 -10.70 22.07
CA ASN A 612 -5.14 -10.91 23.51
C ASN A 612 -4.68 -12.34 23.82
N GLY A 613 -5.29 -13.35 23.18
CA GLY A 613 -4.91 -14.75 23.36
C GLY A 613 -3.47 -15.04 22.93
N MET A 614 -3.03 -14.49 21.80
CA MET A 614 -1.65 -14.68 21.33
C MET A 614 -0.63 -13.92 22.17
N THR A 615 -0.90 -12.67 22.51
CA THR A 615 0.08 -11.78 23.15
C THR A 615 0.03 -11.76 24.67
N GLY A 616 -1.07 -12.22 25.28
CA GLY A 616 -1.32 -12.13 26.72
C GLY A 616 -1.71 -10.72 27.17
N ARG A 617 -2.05 -9.84 26.23
CA ARG A 617 -2.57 -8.50 26.51
C ARG A 617 -4.06 -8.56 26.89
N ASP A 618 -4.58 -7.43 27.34
CA ASP A 618 -5.98 -7.23 27.71
C ASP A 618 -6.43 -5.89 27.11
N VAL A 619 -6.41 -5.79 25.77
CA VAL A 619 -6.88 -4.60 25.05
C VAL A 619 -8.34 -4.75 24.67
N GLY A 620 -9.06 -3.64 24.65
CA GLY A 620 -10.44 -3.55 24.15
C GLY A 620 -10.51 -2.99 22.73
N GLU A 621 -11.73 -2.94 22.17
CA GLU A 621 -11.99 -2.42 20.82
C GLU A 621 -11.58 -0.95 20.66
N GLU A 622 -11.91 -0.10 21.64
CA GLU A 622 -11.58 1.34 21.62
C GLU A 622 -10.06 1.57 21.61
N GLU A 623 -9.31 0.81 22.42
CA GLU A 623 -7.85 0.91 22.47
C GLU A 623 -7.20 0.47 21.15
N LEU A 624 -7.73 -0.59 20.52
CA LEU A 624 -7.24 -1.03 19.20
C LEU A 624 -7.59 -0.03 18.09
N MET A 625 -8.81 0.51 18.09
CA MET A 625 -9.21 1.55 17.12
C MET A 625 -8.34 2.79 17.26
N GLN A 626 -8.06 3.22 18.49
CA GLN A 626 -7.13 4.33 18.73
C GLN A 626 -5.70 4.01 18.25
N ALA A 627 -5.27 2.75 18.31
CA ALA A 627 -3.98 2.34 17.74
C ALA A 627 -3.95 2.43 16.21
N GLY A 628 -5.04 2.05 15.54
CA GLY A 628 -5.20 2.26 14.10
C GLY A 628 -5.14 3.74 13.70
N GLU A 629 -5.92 4.58 14.38
CA GLU A 629 -5.93 6.03 14.17
C GLU A 629 -4.55 6.66 14.44
N ARG A 630 -3.85 6.20 15.48
CA ARG A 630 -2.47 6.61 15.81
C ARG A 630 -1.50 6.33 14.67
N VAL A 631 -1.51 5.10 14.13
CA VAL A 631 -0.63 4.73 13.01
C VAL A 631 -0.93 5.60 11.79
N TRP A 632 -2.20 5.80 11.46
CA TRP A 632 -2.59 6.62 10.31
C TRP A 632 -2.16 8.09 10.46
N ASN A 633 -2.32 8.68 11.65
CA ASN A 633 -1.91 10.06 11.92
C ASN A 633 -0.39 10.21 11.99
N LEU A 634 0.35 9.20 12.47
CA LEU A 634 1.82 9.22 12.44
C LEU A 634 2.35 9.30 11.01
N GLU A 635 1.78 8.49 10.10
CA GLU A 635 2.11 8.54 8.67
C GLU A 635 1.74 9.88 8.05
N ARG A 636 0.53 10.39 8.31
CA ARG A 636 0.11 11.69 7.78
C ARG A 636 1.02 12.80 8.28
N TYR A 637 1.37 12.79 9.56
CA TYR A 637 2.25 13.79 10.15
C TYR A 637 3.67 13.71 9.57
N TYR A 638 4.21 12.50 9.33
CA TYR A 638 5.45 12.33 8.58
C TYR A 638 5.36 13.00 7.19
N ASN A 639 4.26 12.78 6.47
CA ASN A 639 4.05 13.39 5.16
C ASN A 639 3.91 14.92 5.26
N ASN A 640 3.24 15.45 6.30
CA ASN A 640 3.18 16.90 6.55
C ASN A 640 4.58 17.49 6.77
N LEU A 641 5.48 16.76 7.44
CA LEU A 641 6.87 17.17 7.62
C LEU A 641 7.68 17.16 6.31
N VAL A 642 7.37 16.24 5.40
CA VAL A 642 7.95 16.22 4.04
C VAL A 642 7.39 17.35 3.16
N GLY A 643 6.24 17.93 3.54
CA GLY A 643 5.63 19.09 2.89
C GLY A 643 4.26 18.82 2.26
N PHE A 644 3.67 17.65 2.48
CA PHE A 644 2.33 17.32 1.97
C PHE A 644 1.22 17.96 2.81
N ASP A 645 0.23 18.56 2.18
CA ASP A 645 -0.94 19.14 2.85
C ASP A 645 -2.25 18.86 2.09
N ALA A 646 -3.29 19.68 2.28
CA ALA A 646 -4.54 19.53 1.54
C ALA A 646 -4.40 19.71 0.02
N ALA A 647 -3.40 20.44 -0.48
CA ALA A 647 -3.19 20.63 -1.91
C ALA A 647 -2.78 19.34 -2.62
N ASP A 648 -2.11 18.43 -1.91
CA ASP A 648 -1.68 17.14 -2.46
C ASP A 648 -2.73 16.03 -2.30
N ASP A 649 -3.78 16.28 -1.52
CA ASP A 649 -4.94 15.39 -1.44
C ASP A 649 -5.88 15.68 -2.61
N ASP A 650 -5.46 15.27 -3.79
CA ASP A 650 -6.13 15.57 -5.06
C ASP A 650 -6.43 14.31 -5.88
N LEU A 651 -7.13 14.47 -6.99
CA LEU A 651 -7.36 13.45 -8.02
C LEU A 651 -7.02 14.03 -9.40
N PRO A 652 -6.68 13.18 -10.38
CA PRO A 652 -6.60 13.63 -11.76
C PRO A 652 -7.88 14.35 -12.22
N ASP A 653 -7.74 15.51 -12.87
CA ASP A 653 -8.83 16.38 -13.32
C ASP A 653 -9.95 15.64 -14.06
N ARG A 654 -9.58 14.56 -14.77
CA ARG A 654 -10.49 13.63 -15.45
C ARG A 654 -11.68 13.20 -14.60
N PHE A 655 -11.54 13.10 -13.28
CA PHE A 655 -12.55 12.57 -12.38
C PHE A 655 -13.33 13.63 -11.60
N VAL A 656 -12.86 14.88 -11.53
CA VAL A 656 -13.31 15.85 -10.53
C VAL A 656 -14.45 16.73 -11.07
N GLU A 657 -15.49 16.94 -10.25
CA GLU A 657 -16.59 17.85 -10.58
C GLU A 657 -16.08 19.28 -10.78
N GLY A 658 -16.27 19.83 -11.99
CA GLY A 658 -15.94 21.22 -12.30
C GLY A 658 -14.51 21.47 -12.78
N ALA A 659 -13.68 20.42 -12.90
CA ALA A 659 -12.38 20.51 -13.57
C ALA A 659 -12.55 20.71 -15.09
N ASP A 660 -11.59 21.38 -15.73
CA ASP A 660 -11.67 21.74 -17.16
C ASP A 660 -11.60 20.49 -18.08
N GLU A 661 -10.87 19.45 -17.65
CA GLU A 661 -10.68 18.19 -18.39
C GLU A 661 -11.54 17.04 -17.84
N ALA A 662 -12.57 17.36 -17.05
CA ALA A 662 -13.45 16.35 -16.47
C ALA A 662 -14.13 15.50 -17.55
N VAL A 663 -14.07 14.18 -17.39
CA VAL A 663 -14.75 13.19 -18.23
C VAL A 663 -15.81 12.51 -17.37
N PRO A 664 -17.10 12.88 -17.50
CA PRO A 664 -18.16 12.25 -16.74
C PRO A 664 -18.21 10.74 -16.98
N GLY A 665 -18.58 9.97 -15.96
CA GLY A 665 -18.74 8.54 -16.07
C GLY A 665 -19.77 8.17 -17.14
N GLN A 666 -19.62 6.99 -17.73
CA GLN A 666 -20.48 6.51 -18.83
C GLN A 666 -21.30 5.30 -18.39
N GLY A 667 -22.28 4.91 -19.21
CA GLY A 667 -23.04 3.67 -19.00
C GLY A 667 -23.92 3.73 -17.75
N GLY A 668 -23.76 2.75 -16.85
CA GLY A 668 -24.49 2.59 -15.59
C GLY A 668 -24.28 3.74 -14.60
N VAL A 669 -23.23 4.54 -14.79
CA VAL A 669 -22.89 5.72 -13.97
C VAL A 669 -22.89 7.03 -14.77
N GLU A 670 -23.68 7.08 -15.84
CA GLU A 670 -23.76 8.21 -16.78
C GLU A 670 -23.83 9.58 -16.06
N GLY A 671 -22.85 10.44 -16.34
CA GLY A 671 -22.75 11.79 -15.82
C GLY A 671 -22.09 11.92 -14.44
N SER A 672 -21.66 10.82 -13.83
CA SER A 672 -21.03 10.84 -12.50
C SER A 672 -19.63 11.46 -12.53
N LEU A 673 -19.34 12.28 -11.52
CA LEU A 673 -18.04 12.90 -11.24
C LEU A 673 -17.83 12.91 -9.72
N VAL A 674 -16.60 13.17 -9.28
CA VAL A 674 -16.20 13.17 -7.88
C VAL A 674 -16.34 14.57 -7.27
N GLU A 675 -17.17 14.72 -6.24
CA GLU A 675 -17.32 15.96 -5.45
C GLU A 675 -16.20 16.12 -4.41
N LEU A 676 -14.95 16.14 -4.90
CA LEU A 676 -13.74 15.98 -4.09
C LEU A 676 -13.64 17.00 -2.95
N ASP A 677 -13.86 18.29 -3.21
CA ASP A 677 -13.78 19.34 -2.17
C ASP A 677 -14.72 19.07 -0.99
N ARG A 678 -15.95 18.64 -1.26
CA ARG A 678 -16.94 18.36 -0.20
C ARG A 678 -16.55 17.14 0.63
N MET A 679 -16.00 16.12 -0.04
CA MET A 679 -15.52 14.93 0.65
C MET A 679 -14.27 15.21 1.48
N LYS A 680 -13.35 16.07 1.01
CA LYS A 680 -12.17 16.51 1.76
C LYS A 680 -12.56 17.28 3.01
N ASP A 681 -13.49 18.23 2.90
CA ASP A 681 -14.01 18.98 4.05
C ASP A 681 -14.55 18.02 5.13
N ALA A 682 -15.44 17.09 4.73
CA ALA A 682 -16.00 16.11 5.66
C ALA A 682 -14.92 15.17 6.25
N TYR A 683 -13.92 14.80 5.46
CA TYR A 683 -12.84 13.92 5.89
C TYR A 683 -11.90 14.59 6.88
N TYR A 684 -11.51 15.85 6.65
CA TYR A 684 -10.68 16.60 7.60
C TYR A 684 -11.43 16.93 8.89
N ASP A 685 -12.71 17.28 8.79
CA ASP A 685 -13.57 17.46 9.96
C ASP A 685 -13.64 16.18 10.81
N HIS A 686 -13.81 15.01 10.17
CA HIS A 686 -13.81 13.72 10.86
C HIS A 686 -12.45 13.39 11.49
N ARG A 687 -11.35 13.66 10.76
CA ARG A 687 -9.98 13.40 11.21
C ARG A 687 -9.48 14.40 12.26
N GLY A 688 -10.17 15.52 12.48
CA GLY A 688 -9.68 16.60 13.34
C GLY A 688 -8.44 17.30 12.76
N TRP A 689 -8.35 17.36 11.43
CA TRP A 689 -7.26 18.01 10.70
C TRP A 689 -7.67 19.41 10.24
N VAL A 690 -6.69 20.27 9.99
CA VAL A 690 -6.91 21.60 9.39
C VAL A 690 -6.08 21.68 8.13
N ASP A 691 -6.73 21.94 6.99
CA ASP A 691 -6.08 22.01 5.67
C ASP A 691 -5.18 20.79 5.40
N GLY A 692 -5.67 19.59 5.77
CA GLY A 692 -4.94 18.33 5.61
C GLY A 692 -3.72 18.17 6.53
N VAL A 693 -3.53 19.03 7.53
CA VAL A 693 -2.43 18.97 8.50
C VAL A 693 -2.92 18.39 9.82
N VAL A 694 -2.19 17.41 10.35
CA VAL A 694 -2.43 16.85 11.69
C VAL A 694 -2.13 17.93 12.73
N THR A 695 -3.09 18.20 13.62
CA THR A 695 -2.97 19.25 14.63
C THR A 695 -2.16 18.79 15.85
N GLU A 696 -1.56 19.72 16.59
CA GLU A 696 -0.91 19.43 17.88
C GLU A 696 -1.88 18.76 18.87
N GLU A 697 -3.15 19.20 18.89
CA GLU A 697 -4.19 18.60 19.73
C GLU A 697 -4.44 17.13 19.36
N LYS A 698 -4.45 16.78 18.07
CA LYS A 698 -4.61 15.40 17.60
C LYS A 698 -3.37 14.55 17.92
N LEU A 699 -2.15 15.10 17.82
CA LEU A 699 -0.92 14.40 18.21
C LEU A 699 -0.91 14.09 19.72
N ASP A 700 -1.29 15.06 20.55
CA ASP A 700 -1.41 14.90 22.00
C ASP A 700 -2.52 13.89 22.37
N GLU A 701 -3.67 13.96 21.70
CA GLU A 701 -4.79 13.02 21.88
C GLU A 701 -4.38 11.57 21.62
N LEU A 702 -3.57 11.36 20.57
CA LEU A 702 -3.11 10.04 20.15
C LEU A 702 -1.82 9.60 20.82
N ASP A 703 -1.22 10.41 21.70
CA ASP A 703 0.05 10.11 22.40
C ASP A 703 1.19 9.76 21.42
N ILE A 704 1.30 10.58 20.36
CA ILE A 704 2.38 10.52 19.37
C ILE A 704 3.51 11.43 19.85
N ASP A 705 4.66 10.85 20.20
CA ASP A 705 5.83 11.61 20.64
C ASP A 705 6.52 12.27 19.44
N VAL A 706 6.43 13.59 19.38
CA VAL A 706 7.08 14.41 18.36
C VAL A 706 8.35 14.99 18.97
N GLY A 707 9.50 14.43 18.57
CA GLY A 707 10.81 14.86 19.07
C GLY A 707 11.08 16.35 18.83
N PRO A 708 12.01 16.97 19.57
CA PRO A 708 12.28 18.40 19.42
C PRO A 708 12.77 18.75 18.00
N GLY A 709 12.03 19.62 17.29
CA GLY A 709 12.37 20.09 15.95
C GLY A 709 11.42 19.64 14.83
N THR A 710 10.32 18.96 15.15
CA THR A 710 9.30 18.52 14.20
C THR A 710 8.06 19.44 14.17
N ASP A 711 8.10 20.66 14.70
CA ASP A 711 6.93 21.53 14.73
C ASP A 711 6.42 21.84 13.31
N VAL A 712 5.26 21.29 12.93
CA VAL A 712 4.55 21.64 11.70
C VAL A 712 3.71 22.88 12.02
N THR A 713 4.23 24.07 11.72
CA THR A 713 3.46 25.30 11.96
C THR A 713 2.33 25.42 10.94
N ALA A 714 1.08 25.22 11.38
CA ALA A 714 -0.10 25.63 10.62
C ALA A 714 -0.02 27.16 10.40
N GLY A 715 0.22 27.58 9.16
CA GLY A 715 0.46 28.98 8.83
C GLY A 715 -0.80 29.83 9.00
N GLU A 716 -0.87 30.64 10.06
CA GLU A 716 -1.70 31.85 10.02
C GLU A 716 -1.14 32.79 8.94
N GLY A 717 -1.97 33.04 7.92
CA GLY A 717 -1.57 33.67 6.66
C GLY A 717 -0.83 35.01 6.76
N ALA A 718 0.14 35.17 5.87
CA ALA A 718 0.52 36.46 5.31
C ALA A 718 0.50 36.33 3.79
N ALA A 719 -0.54 36.91 3.17
CA ALA A 719 -0.63 37.10 1.72
C ALA A 719 0.66 37.76 1.18
N PRO A 720 1.09 37.43 -0.06
CA PRO A 720 2.23 38.08 -0.67
C PRO A 720 1.89 39.55 -0.87
N ALA A 721 2.66 40.44 -0.24
CA ALA A 721 2.66 41.84 -0.61
C ALA A 721 3.52 41.98 -1.87
N ASP A 722 2.92 42.54 -2.92
CA ASP A 722 3.55 43.05 -4.13
C ASP A 722 4.95 43.69 -3.88
N ASP A 723 5.94 43.25 -4.64
CA ASP A 723 6.85 44.10 -5.44
C ASP A 723 7.67 43.25 -6.46
#